data_AF-A0A955WII4-F1
#
_entry.id   AF-A0A955WII4-F1
#
_cell.length_a   1.000
_cell.length_b   1.000
_cell.length_c   1.000
_cell.angle_alpha   90.00
_cell.angle_beta   90.00
_cell.angle_gamma   90.00
#
_symmetry.space_group_name_H-M   'P 1'
#
loop_
_entity.id
_entity.type
_entity.pdbx_description
1 polymer ?
#
loop_
_entity_poly.entity_id
_entity_poly.type
_entity_poly.pdbx_seq_one_letter_code
_entity_poly.pdbx_strand_id
1 'polypeptide(L)'
;MFRSMPWLVVGALLALPLTAAGQAPPATGCYALKAESTGKYLTHGGLPLYNANRTEVKDWERFCVVRTHNNTVLIQNEKGAYVSARDGGIVQSAWLPGPWEEWQAESLGGNRFSLKNPKHSAWLSADRVLDGVVTTKGERREWEVWQLEPTNNCACDPTFDADIATNVEPPPQSGPVFGIADTHAHVFSNLGFGGYEFHGAASSPYGIRGALPICDYSHGPASATDIIGLANNDGPHDTEGAPGFAAWPAWNNVNHQQMYYKWIERAWRGGLRLQVQLAVDNELLCYASKVTVAAGYAAMVGQVLAGFHPPPPPDLKIACDDMDSIGRQVAGARALEAFIDARSGGRGKGWYRIVTTPAEAREVIGRGKLAVVLGVEVDTLFGCSAATPCTADQMKDRLGKLIDIGVRHVFPVHVLDNAFGGAAQYNWMFIVANVLKNGRMFRVEECADPTLTAKMWWAPNRQVCDALAKVPDFAGLIGDLCGREPPQWMAPPANARSHCNARGLTALGSDLINKLMDAHLVIDVDHMGSRTLEGTLAIAEARDYPLVGGHSGLVARTGTPSEAQKSDRDIKRIGALGGLVSPILHSGKHLAETKAYGNKVANDCAGSSKAWAQNYLQMVDAMGGPARAAVPLGSDLNGWVSQPIPRFGPHACNGDNRQGSNPKPRVAYPFAAHGVPGTFGKLVTGRRTFDYNKDGLANVGLLPDFIQDLKNVGLTDADLAPLFRSAEGYLQLWEKASRPHAGHTRVPLDANTPSLNWSDAVRYCAAQGKRLANRMEVCPPQMGAPRFGRPDGDVWMAVGDHENAWVSIGTKYAERKCTFHEDTYGARPAWGTDKGPQPVTQQAAAVRCVDYARVPLGVPPDGPETNAARTFNWSDAKASCERQGLRLASRADLCPNGANGEPRYGRVEGDVWLAVADHPNAWISVGTQYADERHCKLHEEVYGSAPSWGTSTGPEPVASRNPAAVVCLPSS
;
A
#
# COMPACT_ATOMS: atom_id res chain seq x y z
N MET A 1 -20.31 -0.81 -37.31
CA MET A 1 -21.40 -1.72 -36.89
C MET A 1 -20.96 -2.44 -35.63
N PHE A 2 -21.17 -1.83 -34.47
CA PHE A 2 -20.87 -2.40 -33.15
C PHE A 2 -22.21 -2.79 -32.52
N ARG A 3 -22.36 -4.06 -32.14
CA ARG A 3 -23.52 -4.54 -31.39
C ARG A 3 -23.33 -4.20 -29.91
N SER A 4 -24.18 -3.29 -29.47
CA SER A 4 -24.57 -3.01 -28.08
C SER A 4 -24.96 -4.28 -27.32
N MET A 5 -24.36 -4.50 -26.15
CA MET A 5 -24.89 -5.33 -25.07
C MET A 5 -24.97 -4.46 -23.80
N PRO A 6 -26.08 -4.48 -23.06
CA PRO A 6 -26.35 -3.50 -22.02
C PRO A 6 -25.65 -3.84 -20.71
N TRP A 7 -24.92 -2.87 -20.18
CA TRP A 7 -24.49 -2.81 -18.79
C TRP A 7 -25.71 -2.48 -17.92
N LEU A 8 -26.31 -3.49 -17.29
CA LEU A 8 -27.37 -3.34 -16.31
C LEU A 8 -27.24 -4.41 -15.23
N VAL A 9 -26.38 -4.15 -14.26
CA VAL A 9 -26.62 -4.46 -12.84
C VAL A 9 -26.13 -3.26 -12.03
N VAL A 10 -26.73 -2.09 -12.29
CA VAL A 10 -26.77 -1.01 -11.31
C VAL A 10 -27.81 -1.44 -10.28
N GLY A 11 -27.43 -1.39 -9.01
CA GLY A 11 -28.27 -1.80 -7.89
C GLY A 11 -29.66 -1.18 -7.97
N ALA A 12 -30.66 -2.04 -8.17
CA ALA A 12 -32.01 -1.74 -7.74
C ALA A 12 -32.02 -1.79 -6.21
N LEU A 13 -31.60 -0.69 -5.58
CA LEU A 13 -32.14 -0.31 -4.28
C LEU A 13 -33.62 -0.04 -4.52
N LEU A 14 -34.44 -1.09 -4.39
CA LEU A 14 -35.83 -0.89 -4.04
C LEU A 14 -35.81 -0.08 -2.75
N ALA A 15 -36.21 1.20 -2.85
CA ALA A 15 -36.75 1.89 -1.70
C ALA A 15 -37.88 1.00 -1.18
N LEU A 16 -37.61 0.28 -0.09
CA LEU A 16 -38.63 -0.49 0.60
C LEU A 16 -39.76 0.50 0.90
N PRO A 17 -41.01 0.25 0.47
CA PRO A 17 -42.12 0.96 1.06
C PRO A 17 -42.04 0.69 2.56
N LEU A 18 -42.20 1.74 3.38
CA LEU A 18 -42.53 1.59 4.79
C LEU A 18 -43.75 0.66 4.84
N THR A 19 -43.51 -0.63 5.07
CA THR A 19 -44.57 -1.62 5.19
C THR A 19 -45.37 -1.26 6.43
N ALA A 20 -46.70 -1.24 6.25
CA ALA A 20 -47.66 -1.18 7.33
C ALA A 20 -47.26 -2.14 8.47
N ALA A 21 -47.53 -1.74 9.70
CA ALA A 21 -47.15 -2.40 10.94
C ALA A 21 -47.45 -3.92 10.95
N GLY A 22 -46.54 -4.72 10.40
CA GLY A 22 -46.44 -6.16 10.62
C GLY A 22 -45.52 -6.41 11.81
N GLN A 23 -45.93 -7.26 12.74
CA GLN A 23 -45.13 -7.66 13.89
C GLN A 23 -43.71 -8.08 13.46
N ALA A 24 -42.71 -7.74 14.28
CA ALA A 24 -41.31 -8.05 14.03
C ALA A 24 -41.11 -9.57 13.76
N PRO A 25 -40.11 -9.96 12.93
CA PRO A 25 -39.76 -11.36 12.76
C PRO A 25 -39.44 -12.01 14.11
N PRO A 26 -39.40 -13.35 14.23
CA PRO A 26 -39.05 -13.98 15.50
C PRO A 26 -37.69 -13.46 16.01
N ALA A 27 -37.55 -13.43 17.33
CA ALA A 27 -36.27 -13.06 17.94
C ALA A 27 -35.21 -14.11 17.57
N THR A 28 -33.94 -13.71 17.59
CA THR A 28 -32.87 -14.69 17.43
C THR A 28 -32.88 -15.64 18.63
N GLY A 29 -32.88 -16.94 18.39
CA GLY A 29 -33.01 -17.91 19.48
C GLY A 29 -33.22 -19.34 19.01
N CYS A 30 -33.55 -20.18 19.99
CA CYS A 30 -33.70 -21.61 19.84
C CYS A 30 -35.19 -21.98 19.74
N TYR A 31 -35.58 -22.69 18.68
CA TYR A 31 -36.99 -22.99 18.40
C TYR A 31 -37.19 -24.42 17.91
N ALA A 32 -38.34 -25.01 18.26
CA ALA A 32 -38.92 -26.13 17.53
C ALA A 32 -39.99 -25.58 16.57
N LEU A 33 -39.96 -26.01 15.31
CA LEU A 33 -40.90 -25.53 14.28
C LEU A 33 -41.98 -26.60 14.07
N LYS A 34 -43.23 -26.29 14.44
CA LYS A 34 -44.36 -27.21 14.30
C LYS A 34 -45.29 -26.76 13.18
N ALA A 35 -45.54 -27.63 12.22
CA ALA A 35 -46.47 -27.35 11.12
C ALA A 35 -47.91 -27.43 11.63
N GLU A 36 -48.72 -26.38 11.43
CA GLU A 36 -50.12 -26.38 11.88
C GLU A 36 -50.98 -27.40 11.12
N SER A 37 -50.69 -27.62 9.84
CA SER A 37 -51.45 -28.56 8.98
C SER A 37 -51.38 -30.02 9.42
N THR A 38 -50.25 -30.43 9.98
CA THR A 38 -49.99 -31.83 10.37
C THR A 38 -49.90 -32.01 11.89
N GLY A 39 -49.66 -30.94 12.64
CA GLY A 39 -49.35 -30.99 14.06
C GLY A 39 -47.97 -31.58 14.38
N LYS A 40 -47.12 -31.78 13.36
CA LYS A 40 -45.82 -32.45 13.46
C LYS A 40 -44.66 -31.44 13.36
N TYR A 41 -43.52 -31.78 13.97
CA TYR A 41 -42.32 -30.94 14.00
C TYR A 41 -41.43 -31.14 12.78
N LEU A 42 -40.82 -30.04 12.34
CA LEU A 42 -39.73 -30.00 11.38
C LEU A 42 -38.57 -30.85 11.91
N THR A 43 -38.01 -31.69 11.04
CA THR A 43 -36.92 -32.60 11.35
C THR A 43 -35.96 -32.68 10.16
N HIS A 44 -34.68 -32.79 10.48
CA HIS A 44 -33.64 -33.11 9.51
C HIS A 44 -33.46 -34.64 9.47
N GLY A 45 -33.76 -35.27 8.32
CA GLY A 45 -33.65 -36.73 8.15
C GLY A 45 -32.23 -37.23 7.85
N GLY A 46 -32.08 -38.52 7.52
CA GLY A 46 -30.81 -39.11 7.07
C GLY A 46 -30.40 -38.74 5.63
N LEU A 47 -31.34 -38.19 4.85
CA LEU A 47 -31.11 -37.54 3.57
C LEU A 47 -31.06 -36.01 3.78
N PRO A 48 -30.45 -35.22 2.89
CA PRO A 48 -30.31 -33.77 3.06
C PRO A 48 -31.64 -32.99 3.08
N LEU A 49 -32.78 -33.67 2.89
CA LEU A 49 -34.14 -33.12 2.84
C LEU A 49 -34.74 -32.91 4.23
N TYR A 50 -35.60 -31.90 4.33
CA TYR A 50 -36.40 -31.64 5.52
C TYR A 50 -37.78 -32.31 5.44
N ASN A 51 -38.27 -32.77 6.58
CA ASN A 51 -39.63 -33.29 6.74
C ASN A 51 -40.28 -32.68 7.97
N ALA A 52 -41.59 -32.74 8.07
CA ALA A 52 -42.38 -32.35 9.23
C ALA A 52 -43.25 -33.54 9.65
N ASN A 53 -42.60 -34.62 10.11
CA ASN A 53 -43.23 -35.91 10.36
C ASN A 53 -43.08 -36.43 11.80
N ARG A 54 -42.56 -35.63 12.73
CA ARG A 54 -42.29 -36.03 14.12
C ARG A 54 -43.34 -35.48 15.09
N THR A 55 -43.68 -36.26 16.11
CA THR A 55 -44.72 -35.89 17.11
C THR A 55 -44.15 -35.39 18.43
N GLU A 56 -42.84 -35.48 18.64
CA GLU A 56 -42.13 -35.05 19.84
C GLU A 56 -40.85 -34.29 19.45
N VAL A 57 -40.36 -33.42 20.35
CA VAL A 57 -39.14 -32.63 20.14
C VAL A 57 -37.95 -33.34 20.78
N LYS A 58 -36.96 -33.73 19.98
CA LYS A 58 -35.61 -34.14 20.41
C LYS A 58 -34.59 -33.18 19.82
N ASP A 59 -33.30 -33.50 19.92
CA ASP A 59 -32.23 -32.58 19.54
C ASP A 59 -32.31 -32.19 18.04
N TRP A 60 -32.64 -33.15 17.18
CA TRP A 60 -32.72 -32.99 15.71
C TRP A 60 -34.01 -32.32 15.20
N GLU A 61 -34.89 -31.90 16.12
CA GLU A 61 -36.04 -31.04 15.87
C GLU A 61 -35.84 -29.61 16.41
N ARG A 62 -34.65 -29.28 16.97
CA ARG A 62 -34.33 -27.92 17.45
C ARG A 62 -33.52 -27.16 16.41
N PHE A 63 -33.95 -25.92 16.16
CA PHE A 63 -33.38 -25.04 15.16
C PHE A 63 -32.95 -23.71 15.78
N CYS A 64 -31.82 -23.20 15.32
CA CYS A 64 -31.35 -21.86 15.57
C CYS A 64 -31.99 -20.92 14.54
N VAL A 65 -32.89 -20.06 14.98
CA VAL A 65 -33.47 -19.00 14.13
C VAL A 65 -32.65 -17.75 14.37
N VAL A 66 -31.97 -17.26 13.34
CA VAL A 66 -31.08 -16.08 13.42
C VAL A 66 -31.65 -14.97 12.56
N ARG A 67 -32.03 -13.85 13.19
CA ARG A 67 -32.46 -12.66 12.46
C ARG A 67 -31.30 -12.10 11.65
N THR A 68 -31.55 -11.67 10.42
CA THR A 68 -30.57 -11.01 9.54
C THR A 68 -30.71 -9.48 9.61
N HIS A 69 -29.80 -8.76 8.95
CA HIS A 69 -29.93 -7.31 8.82
C HIS A 69 -31.01 -6.88 7.82
N ASN A 70 -31.52 -7.79 6.99
CA ASN A 70 -32.63 -7.54 6.06
C ASN A 70 -34.01 -7.70 6.72
N ASN A 71 -34.06 -7.84 8.05
CA ASN A 71 -35.29 -8.16 8.78
C ASN A 71 -35.94 -9.49 8.32
N THR A 72 -35.11 -10.40 7.81
CA THR A 72 -35.44 -11.80 7.50
C THR A 72 -34.82 -12.71 8.56
N VAL A 73 -34.98 -14.02 8.42
CA VAL A 73 -34.36 -15.01 9.30
C VAL A 73 -33.64 -16.09 8.50
N LEU A 74 -32.57 -16.61 9.08
CA LEU A 74 -31.95 -17.87 8.73
C LEU A 74 -32.42 -18.92 9.72
N ILE A 75 -32.63 -20.15 9.27
CA ILE A 75 -33.01 -21.28 10.11
C ILE A 75 -31.91 -22.33 9.98
N GLN A 76 -31.20 -22.61 11.07
CA GLN A 76 -30.05 -23.52 11.09
C GLN A 76 -30.37 -24.73 11.97
N ASN A 77 -30.06 -25.93 11.50
CA ASN A 77 -30.21 -27.15 12.27
C ASN A 77 -29.05 -27.35 13.27
N GLU A 78 -29.13 -28.40 14.10
CA GLU A 78 -28.12 -28.76 15.10
C GLU A 78 -26.71 -29.01 14.54
N LYS A 79 -26.59 -29.35 13.26
CA LYS A 79 -25.32 -29.60 12.57
C LYS A 79 -24.71 -28.34 11.98
N GLY A 80 -25.41 -27.21 12.07
CA GLY A 80 -24.97 -25.95 11.47
C GLY A 80 -25.41 -25.74 10.01
N ALA A 81 -26.24 -26.62 9.44
CA ALA A 81 -26.74 -26.42 8.09
C ALA A 81 -28.02 -25.57 8.08
N TYR A 82 -28.14 -24.65 7.13
CA TYR A 82 -29.29 -23.80 6.89
C TYR A 82 -30.40 -24.56 6.13
N VAL A 83 -31.65 -24.22 6.44
CA VAL A 83 -32.83 -24.61 5.68
C VAL A 83 -32.86 -23.81 4.38
N SER A 84 -32.65 -24.47 3.25
CA SER A 84 -32.52 -23.89 1.92
C SER A 84 -33.70 -24.26 1.03
N ALA A 85 -34.32 -23.25 0.42
CA ALA A 85 -35.32 -23.41 -0.63
C ALA A 85 -34.61 -23.46 -1.99
N ARG A 86 -34.48 -24.63 -2.62
CA ARG A 86 -33.83 -24.77 -3.94
C ARG A 86 -34.83 -24.67 -5.09
N ASP A 87 -34.30 -24.62 -6.31
CA ASP A 87 -35.09 -24.69 -7.54
C ASP A 87 -36.01 -25.94 -7.55
N GLY A 88 -37.19 -25.79 -8.15
CA GLY A 88 -38.22 -26.84 -8.17
C GLY A 88 -38.98 -27.02 -6.85
N GLY A 89 -38.73 -26.17 -5.85
CA GLY A 89 -39.45 -26.14 -4.58
C GLY A 89 -38.98 -27.16 -3.55
N ILE A 90 -37.78 -27.70 -3.74
CA ILE A 90 -37.13 -28.64 -2.81
C ILE A 90 -36.61 -27.89 -1.60
N VAL A 91 -36.86 -28.40 -0.40
CA VAL A 91 -36.30 -27.85 0.85
C VAL A 91 -35.24 -28.80 1.40
N GLN A 92 -34.00 -28.33 1.46
CA GLN A 92 -32.85 -29.15 1.84
C GLN A 92 -31.81 -28.36 2.64
N SER A 93 -30.77 -29.05 3.10
CA SER A 93 -29.67 -28.45 3.86
C SER A 93 -28.68 -27.71 2.95
N ALA A 94 -28.18 -26.56 3.43
CA ALA A 94 -27.09 -25.80 2.82
C ALA A 94 -26.11 -25.31 3.89
N TRP A 95 -24.84 -25.13 3.54
CA TRP A 95 -23.79 -24.81 4.51
C TRP A 95 -23.37 -23.33 4.52
N LEU A 96 -23.89 -22.53 3.59
CA LEU A 96 -23.65 -21.10 3.51
C LEU A 96 -24.97 -20.36 3.49
N PRO A 97 -25.08 -19.21 4.20
CA PRO A 97 -26.26 -18.37 4.07
C PRO A 97 -26.23 -17.63 2.73
N GLY A 98 -27.40 -17.53 2.11
CA GLY A 98 -27.59 -16.87 0.84
C GLY A 98 -29.07 -16.61 0.56
N PRO A 99 -29.41 -16.10 -0.64
CA PRO A 99 -30.79 -15.77 -0.98
C PRO A 99 -31.77 -16.95 -0.92
N TRP A 100 -31.28 -18.19 -1.03
CA TRP A 100 -32.09 -19.41 -0.97
C TRP A 100 -32.32 -19.90 0.47
N GLU A 101 -31.44 -19.50 1.39
CA GLU A 101 -31.48 -19.85 2.82
C GLU A 101 -32.17 -18.77 3.66
N GLU A 102 -32.51 -17.63 3.04
CA GLU A 102 -33.18 -16.50 3.64
C GLU A 102 -34.71 -16.68 3.67
N TRP A 103 -35.34 -16.37 4.81
CA TRP A 103 -36.78 -16.46 5.01
C TRP A 103 -37.35 -15.16 5.57
N GLN A 104 -38.24 -14.52 4.81
CA GLN A 104 -39.09 -13.45 5.32
C GLN A 104 -40.19 -14.06 6.20
N ALA A 105 -40.13 -13.78 7.51
CA ALA A 105 -41.11 -14.25 8.47
C ALA A 105 -42.27 -13.25 8.58
N GLU A 106 -43.47 -13.69 8.19
CA GLU A 106 -44.72 -12.95 8.40
C GLU A 106 -45.42 -13.48 9.65
N SER A 107 -45.58 -12.62 10.66
CA SER A 107 -46.28 -12.99 11.89
C SER A 107 -47.79 -13.07 11.67
N LEU A 108 -48.40 -14.11 12.22
CA LEU A 108 -49.85 -14.32 12.28
C LEU A 108 -50.39 -14.16 13.73
N GLY A 109 -49.60 -13.54 14.60
CA GLY A 109 -49.87 -13.38 16.03
C GLY A 109 -49.39 -14.54 16.89
N GLY A 110 -48.91 -14.23 18.09
CA GLY A 110 -48.33 -15.20 19.03
C GLY A 110 -47.01 -15.77 18.51
N ASN A 111 -46.86 -17.08 18.56
CA ASN A 111 -45.70 -17.82 18.04
C ASN A 111 -45.91 -18.33 16.59
N ARG A 112 -46.93 -17.85 15.88
CA ARG A 112 -47.29 -18.32 14.54
C ARG A 112 -46.69 -17.46 13.44
N PHE A 113 -46.05 -18.09 12.47
CA PHE A 113 -45.40 -17.44 11.35
C PHE A 113 -45.61 -18.18 10.05
N SER A 114 -45.67 -17.44 8.95
CA SER A 114 -45.44 -17.98 7.60
C SER A 114 -44.07 -17.51 7.11
N LEU A 115 -43.31 -18.41 6.49
CA LEU A 115 -41.92 -18.19 6.10
C LEU A 115 -41.82 -18.16 4.58
N LYS A 116 -41.58 -16.99 4.00
CA LYS A 116 -41.46 -16.81 2.54
C LYS A 116 -40.00 -16.67 2.14
N ASN A 117 -39.53 -17.46 1.19
CA ASN A 117 -38.22 -17.22 0.59
C ASN A 117 -38.31 -16.06 -0.42
N PRO A 118 -37.55 -14.96 -0.25
CA PRO A 118 -37.63 -13.80 -1.14
C PRO A 118 -37.13 -14.06 -2.56
N LYS A 119 -36.17 -14.99 -2.75
CA LYS A 119 -35.50 -15.25 -4.03
C LYS A 119 -36.44 -15.80 -5.10
N HIS A 120 -37.36 -16.68 -4.73
CA HIS A 120 -38.37 -17.23 -5.67
C HIS A 120 -39.83 -16.98 -5.24
N SER A 121 -40.05 -16.18 -4.19
CA SER A 121 -41.37 -15.79 -3.71
C SER A 121 -42.30 -16.94 -3.27
N ALA A 122 -41.75 -18.05 -2.80
CA ALA A 122 -42.52 -19.21 -2.33
C ALA A 122 -42.41 -19.41 -0.80
N TRP A 123 -43.40 -20.09 -0.24
CA TRP A 123 -43.60 -20.28 1.20
C TRP A 123 -43.16 -21.66 1.66
N LEU A 124 -42.49 -21.74 2.82
CA LEU A 124 -42.17 -23.00 3.48
C LEU A 124 -43.47 -23.74 3.84
N SER A 125 -43.68 -24.89 3.23
CA SER A 125 -44.92 -25.68 3.33
C SER A 125 -44.61 -27.08 3.87
N ALA A 126 -45.44 -27.57 4.78
CA ALA A 126 -45.51 -28.98 5.15
C ALA A 126 -46.79 -29.60 4.59
N ASP A 127 -46.66 -30.39 3.53
CA ASP A 127 -47.81 -30.93 2.82
C ASP A 127 -48.45 -32.10 3.58
N ARG A 128 -49.73 -31.95 3.95
CA ARG A 128 -50.51 -33.01 4.62
C ARG A 128 -50.80 -34.21 3.71
N VAL A 129 -50.90 -34.01 2.40
CA VAL A 129 -51.15 -35.06 1.40
C VAL A 129 -49.90 -35.93 1.20
N LEU A 130 -48.72 -35.36 1.42
CA LEU A 130 -47.43 -36.05 1.31
C LEU A 130 -46.85 -36.45 2.68
N ASP A 131 -47.69 -36.67 3.69
CA ASP A 131 -47.31 -37.07 5.06
C ASP A 131 -46.20 -36.20 5.71
N GLY A 132 -46.23 -34.90 5.44
CA GLY A 132 -45.30 -33.94 6.05
C GLY A 132 -44.00 -33.73 5.28
N VAL A 133 -43.90 -34.12 4.00
CA VAL A 133 -42.77 -33.67 3.15
C VAL A 133 -42.75 -32.14 3.11
N VAL A 134 -41.56 -31.56 3.36
CA VAL A 134 -41.36 -30.10 3.38
C VAL A 134 -40.89 -29.62 2.00
N THR A 135 -41.64 -28.68 1.44
CA THR A 135 -41.38 -28.07 0.12
C THR A 135 -41.62 -26.56 0.19
N THR A 136 -41.45 -25.85 -0.92
CA THR A 136 -41.96 -24.49 -1.06
C THR A 136 -43.13 -24.39 -2.03
N LYS A 137 -44.16 -23.60 -1.70
CA LYS A 137 -45.35 -23.39 -2.54
C LYS A 137 -45.61 -21.92 -2.84
N GLY A 138 -46.21 -21.63 -4.00
CA GLY A 138 -46.42 -20.26 -4.47
C GLY A 138 -47.55 -19.49 -3.77
N GLU A 139 -48.48 -20.20 -3.10
CA GLU A 139 -49.62 -19.60 -2.40
C GLU A 139 -49.54 -19.86 -0.90
N ARG A 140 -49.89 -18.86 -0.08
CA ARG A 140 -49.98 -19.01 1.39
C ARG A 140 -51.37 -19.53 1.76
N ARG A 141 -51.45 -20.74 2.29
CA ARG A 141 -52.65 -21.40 2.81
C ARG A 141 -52.37 -21.91 4.24
N GLU A 142 -53.29 -22.66 4.85
CA GLU A 142 -53.14 -23.12 6.24
C GLU A 142 -51.91 -24.03 6.46
N TRP A 143 -51.39 -24.67 5.41
CA TRP A 143 -50.24 -25.58 5.48
C TRP A 143 -48.87 -24.91 5.33
N GLU A 144 -48.86 -23.58 5.20
CA GLU A 144 -47.68 -22.71 5.23
C GLU A 144 -47.53 -21.96 6.58
N VAL A 145 -48.28 -22.38 7.61
CA VAL A 145 -48.20 -21.80 8.96
C VAL A 145 -47.39 -22.70 9.89
N TRP A 146 -46.42 -22.08 10.57
CA TRP A 146 -45.50 -22.71 11.51
C TRP A 146 -45.62 -22.07 12.88
N GLN A 147 -45.76 -22.89 13.92
CA GLN A 147 -45.60 -22.48 15.31
C GLN A 147 -44.13 -22.61 15.69
N LEU A 148 -43.49 -21.48 15.99
CA LEU A 148 -42.12 -21.40 16.49
C LEU A 148 -42.14 -21.47 18.01
N GLU A 149 -42.02 -22.66 18.56
CA GLU A 149 -42.05 -22.92 20.00
C GLU A 149 -40.65 -22.70 20.59
N PRO A 150 -40.45 -21.74 21.51
CA PRO A 150 -39.15 -21.53 22.15
C PRO A 150 -38.69 -22.79 22.87
N THR A 151 -37.43 -23.16 22.68
CA THR A 151 -36.80 -24.30 23.36
C THR A 151 -35.41 -23.90 23.87
N ASN A 152 -34.73 -24.81 24.55
CA ASN A 152 -33.38 -24.60 25.08
C ASN A 152 -32.43 -25.67 24.49
N ASN A 153 -31.13 -25.47 24.65
CA ASN A 153 -30.10 -26.49 24.33
C ASN A 153 -30.10 -26.96 22.86
N CYS A 154 -30.39 -26.10 21.89
CA CYS A 154 -29.90 -26.35 20.54
C CYS A 154 -28.43 -25.96 20.45
N ALA A 155 -27.70 -26.52 19.47
CA ALA A 155 -26.33 -26.13 19.13
C ALA A 155 -26.23 -24.72 18.51
N CYS A 156 -27.10 -23.80 18.93
CA CYS A 156 -27.24 -22.44 18.43
C CYS A 156 -26.33 -21.49 19.21
N ASP A 157 -25.56 -20.69 18.49
CA ASP A 157 -25.07 -19.42 19.01
C ASP A 157 -26.00 -18.31 18.49
N PRO A 158 -26.86 -17.72 19.36
CA PRO A 158 -27.78 -16.66 18.97
C PRO A 158 -27.05 -15.33 18.68
N THR A 159 -25.73 -15.27 18.88
CA THR A 159 -24.93 -14.08 18.57
C THR A 159 -24.98 -13.81 17.06
N PHE A 160 -25.62 -12.70 16.72
CA PHE A 160 -25.80 -12.29 15.32
C PHE A 160 -24.56 -11.62 14.73
N ASP A 161 -23.78 -10.94 15.58
CA ASP A 161 -22.65 -10.10 15.17
C ASP A 161 -21.59 -10.01 16.29
N ALA A 162 -20.42 -9.43 16.03
CA ALA A 162 -19.36 -9.28 17.01
C ALA A 162 -19.71 -8.24 18.11
N ASP A 163 -19.43 -8.59 19.37
CA ASP A 163 -19.41 -7.65 20.48
C ASP A 163 -18.03 -6.99 20.59
N ILE A 164 -18.00 -5.71 20.26
CA ILE A 164 -16.78 -4.89 20.24
C ILE A 164 -16.28 -4.50 21.64
N ALA A 165 -17.05 -4.81 22.69
CA ALA A 165 -16.68 -4.68 24.10
C ALA A 165 -16.06 -3.31 24.47
N THR A 166 -16.74 -2.22 24.11
CA THR A 166 -16.27 -0.85 24.41
C THR A 166 -17.43 0.10 24.67
N ASN A 167 -17.21 1.07 25.55
CA ASN A 167 -18.11 2.19 25.79
C ASN A 167 -17.57 3.51 25.20
N VAL A 168 -16.48 3.46 24.44
CA VAL A 168 -15.87 4.64 23.82
C VAL A 168 -16.72 5.10 22.64
N GLU A 169 -17.15 6.36 22.68
CA GLU A 169 -17.76 7.07 21.56
C GLU A 169 -16.78 8.14 21.05
N PRO A 170 -16.36 8.10 19.76
CA PRO A 170 -15.46 9.10 19.21
C PRO A 170 -16.04 10.51 19.30
N PRO A 171 -15.38 11.43 20.03
CA PRO A 171 -15.88 12.79 20.12
C PRO A 171 -15.71 13.51 18.77
N PRO A 172 -16.59 14.47 18.45
CA PRO A 172 -16.31 15.48 17.44
C PRO A 172 -14.98 16.19 17.74
N GLN A 173 -14.27 16.60 16.70
CA GLN A 173 -12.97 17.27 16.83
C GLN A 173 -12.98 18.61 16.09
N SER A 174 -12.23 19.58 16.63
CA SER A 174 -12.02 20.90 16.02
C SER A 174 -10.54 21.26 16.10
N GLY A 175 -9.99 21.86 15.03
CA GLY A 175 -8.56 22.15 14.93
C GLY A 175 -7.76 20.96 14.38
N PRO A 176 -6.45 20.88 14.71
CA PRO A 176 -5.60 19.76 14.28
C PRO A 176 -6.17 18.41 14.75
N VAL A 177 -6.20 17.43 13.86
CA VAL A 177 -6.77 16.12 14.15
C VAL A 177 -5.88 15.35 15.12
N PHE A 178 -6.49 14.86 16.21
CA PHE A 178 -5.89 13.83 17.06
C PHE A 178 -6.43 12.46 16.65
N GLY A 179 -5.53 11.58 16.23
CA GLY A 179 -5.85 10.21 15.85
C GLY A 179 -4.85 9.59 14.86
N ILE A 180 -5.10 8.32 14.59
CA ILE A 180 -4.24 7.49 13.77
C ILE A 180 -4.71 7.53 12.32
N ALA A 181 -3.76 7.67 11.40
CA ALA A 181 -3.91 7.27 10.01
C ALA A 181 -3.34 5.86 9.83
N ASP A 182 -4.12 4.97 9.24
CA ASP A 182 -3.64 3.74 8.62
C ASP A 182 -3.49 4.00 7.12
N THR A 183 -2.26 4.12 6.64
CA THR A 183 -1.96 4.55 5.26
C THR A 183 -1.98 3.40 4.26
N HIS A 184 -2.21 2.17 4.71
CA HIS A 184 -2.11 1.01 3.84
C HIS A 184 -2.93 -0.16 4.39
N ALA A 185 -4.08 -0.46 3.77
CA ALA A 185 -4.96 -1.56 4.16
C ALA A 185 -5.79 -2.10 3.00
N HIS A 186 -6.17 -3.39 3.06
CA HIS A 186 -6.88 -4.09 1.98
C HIS A 186 -8.20 -4.75 2.42
N VAL A 187 -9.15 -3.96 2.93
CA VAL A 187 -10.48 -4.43 3.38
C VAL A 187 -11.19 -5.36 2.39
N PHE A 188 -10.98 -5.15 1.07
CA PHE A 188 -11.66 -5.87 -0.02
C PHE A 188 -10.80 -6.86 -0.81
N SER A 189 -9.69 -7.35 -0.26
CA SER A 189 -8.86 -8.41 -0.90
C SER A 189 -9.67 -9.62 -1.34
N ASN A 190 -10.78 -9.93 -0.68
CA ASN A 190 -11.71 -11.00 -1.05
C ASN A 190 -12.39 -10.82 -2.42
N LEU A 191 -12.31 -9.62 -3.02
CA LEU A 191 -12.79 -9.33 -4.38
C LEU A 191 -11.65 -9.19 -5.40
N GLY A 192 -10.40 -9.14 -4.91
CA GLY A 192 -9.17 -9.28 -5.70
C GLY A 192 -8.78 -10.75 -5.88
N PHE A 193 -7.67 -11.02 -6.56
CA PHE A 193 -7.11 -12.36 -6.74
C PHE A 193 -8.10 -13.37 -7.32
N GLY A 194 -8.99 -12.89 -8.20
CA GLY A 194 -10.06 -13.69 -8.80
C GLY A 194 -11.29 -13.91 -7.92
N GLY A 195 -11.28 -13.46 -6.66
CA GLY A 195 -12.42 -13.50 -5.74
C GLY A 195 -12.57 -14.81 -4.94
N TYR A 196 -11.58 -15.71 -4.98
CA TYR A 196 -11.67 -17.03 -4.35
C TYR A 196 -10.60 -17.31 -3.31
N GLU A 197 -9.42 -16.72 -3.52
CA GLU A 197 -8.23 -17.03 -2.74
C GLU A 197 -8.31 -16.48 -1.32
N PHE A 198 -8.78 -15.24 -1.19
CA PHE A 198 -8.86 -14.56 0.09
C PHE A 198 -10.24 -14.78 0.72
N HIS A 199 -10.29 -15.53 1.82
CA HIS A 199 -11.53 -16.00 2.42
C HIS A 199 -12.21 -14.98 3.34
N GLY A 200 -13.53 -14.87 3.25
CA GLY A 200 -14.38 -14.00 4.07
C GLY A 200 -14.62 -12.61 3.44
N ALA A 201 -15.41 -11.77 4.10
CA ALA A 201 -15.83 -10.46 3.59
C ALA A 201 -15.95 -9.42 4.71
N ALA A 202 -15.77 -8.14 4.35
CA ALA A 202 -15.84 -7.04 5.32
C ALA A 202 -17.25 -6.85 5.92
N SER A 203 -18.31 -7.29 5.22
CA SER A 203 -19.69 -7.24 5.71
C SER A 203 -20.59 -8.23 4.97
N SER A 204 -21.74 -8.56 5.55
CA SER A 204 -22.77 -9.38 4.90
C SER A 204 -24.15 -9.04 5.46
N PRO A 205 -25.21 -8.97 4.63
CA PRO A 205 -26.58 -8.79 5.12
C PRO A 205 -27.03 -9.91 6.06
N TYR A 206 -26.40 -11.09 5.95
CA TYR A 206 -26.65 -12.27 6.78
C TYR A 206 -25.87 -12.27 8.11
N GLY A 207 -25.31 -11.12 8.50
CA GLY A 207 -24.53 -10.97 9.72
C GLY A 207 -23.17 -11.66 9.61
N ILE A 208 -22.56 -11.96 10.76
CA ILE A 208 -21.21 -12.52 10.79
C ILE A 208 -21.09 -13.88 10.09
N ARG A 209 -22.17 -14.67 10.13
CA ARG A 209 -22.24 -16.00 9.51
C ARG A 209 -22.15 -15.99 7.99
N GLY A 210 -22.58 -14.89 7.36
CA GLY A 210 -22.42 -14.70 5.91
C GLY A 210 -21.17 -13.94 5.54
N ALA A 211 -20.55 -13.22 6.47
CA ALA A 211 -19.31 -12.48 6.22
C ALA A 211 -18.08 -13.37 6.42
N LEU A 212 -18.09 -14.21 7.45
CA LEU A 212 -16.97 -15.05 7.87
C LEU A 212 -17.43 -16.51 8.04
N PRO A 213 -17.93 -17.17 6.97
CA PRO A 213 -18.41 -18.55 7.03
C PRO A 213 -17.24 -19.54 7.19
N ILE A 214 -17.49 -20.85 7.17
CA ILE A 214 -16.43 -21.87 7.11
C ILE A 214 -15.55 -21.72 5.84
N CYS A 215 -14.23 -21.94 5.97
CA CYS A 215 -13.28 -21.71 4.88
C CYS A 215 -12.91 -22.95 4.03
N ASP A 216 -13.53 -24.11 4.30
CA ASP A 216 -13.34 -25.37 3.55
C ASP A 216 -13.49 -25.21 2.03
N TYR A 217 -14.29 -24.26 1.58
CA TYR A 217 -14.51 -24.02 0.16
C TYR A 217 -13.31 -23.37 -0.54
N SER A 218 -12.66 -22.43 0.14
CA SER A 218 -11.48 -21.73 -0.39
C SER A 218 -10.22 -22.58 -0.23
N HIS A 219 -10.12 -23.31 0.89
CA HIS A 219 -8.88 -23.94 1.33
C HIS A 219 -8.93 -25.48 1.34
N GLY A 220 -10.08 -26.07 1.04
CA GLY A 220 -10.34 -27.50 1.18
C GLY A 220 -10.53 -27.92 2.64
N PRO A 221 -10.98 -29.17 2.88
CA PRO A 221 -11.16 -29.69 4.24
C PRO A 221 -9.86 -29.61 5.05
N ALA A 222 -9.92 -29.04 6.26
CA ALA A 222 -8.75 -28.83 7.14
C ALA A 222 -7.59 -28.07 6.44
N SER A 223 -7.94 -27.17 5.52
CA SER A 223 -7.05 -26.41 4.64
C SER A 223 -6.05 -27.25 3.81
N ALA A 224 -6.35 -28.54 3.58
CA ALA A 224 -5.47 -29.46 2.89
C ALA A 224 -5.17 -29.08 1.42
N THR A 225 -5.95 -28.18 0.83
CA THR A 225 -5.74 -27.68 -0.53
C THR A 225 -5.36 -26.19 -0.58
N ASP A 226 -5.00 -25.58 0.56
CA ASP A 226 -4.54 -24.20 0.66
C ASP A 226 -3.07 -24.04 0.22
N ILE A 227 -2.80 -24.32 -1.05
CA ILE A 227 -1.44 -24.40 -1.58
C ILE A 227 -0.74 -23.03 -1.50
N ILE A 228 -1.49 -21.95 -1.68
CA ILE A 228 -0.95 -20.57 -1.67
C ILE A 228 -0.78 -20.09 -0.22
N GLY A 229 -1.70 -20.38 0.70
CA GLY A 229 -1.50 -20.12 2.14
C GLY A 229 -0.34 -20.91 2.74
N LEU A 230 -0.19 -22.19 2.36
CA LEU A 230 0.95 -23.03 2.76
C LEU A 230 2.29 -22.46 2.25
N ALA A 231 2.33 -21.89 1.06
CA ALA A 231 3.51 -21.23 0.51
C ALA A 231 3.90 -19.95 1.27
N ASN A 232 2.94 -19.28 1.90
CA ASN A 232 3.13 -18.05 2.68
C ASN A 232 3.33 -18.29 4.20
N ASN A 233 3.48 -19.55 4.61
CA ASN A 233 3.74 -20.03 5.99
C ASN A 233 2.52 -20.17 6.92
N ASP A 234 1.31 -20.42 6.41
CA ASP A 234 0.14 -20.54 7.30
C ASP A 234 0.01 -21.94 7.92
N GLY A 235 0.64 -22.98 7.36
CA GLY A 235 0.44 -24.36 7.79
C GLY A 235 -1.03 -24.81 7.64
N PRO A 236 -1.33 -26.10 7.83
CA PRO A 236 -2.72 -26.55 7.91
C PRO A 236 -3.41 -25.97 9.15
N HIS A 237 -4.69 -25.61 9.03
CA HIS A 237 -5.47 -24.98 10.09
C HIS A 237 -6.92 -25.48 10.10
N ASP A 238 -7.57 -25.32 11.25
CA ASP A 238 -9.00 -25.57 11.39
C ASP A 238 -9.79 -24.54 10.58
N THR A 239 -10.76 -25.00 9.80
CA THR A 239 -11.50 -24.17 8.86
C THR A 239 -12.75 -23.52 9.45
N GLU A 240 -13.10 -23.85 10.70
CA GLU A 240 -14.29 -23.33 11.39
C GLU A 240 -14.24 -21.80 11.49
N GLY A 241 -15.09 -21.13 10.70
CA GLY A 241 -15.40 -19.71 10.80
C GLY A 241 -16.50 -19.44 11.84
N ALA A 242 -17.40 -18.52 11.54
CA ALA A 242 -18.51 -18.20 12.42
C ALA A 242 -19.42 -19.42 12.70
N PRO A 243 -19.83 -19.67 13.96
CA PRO A 243 -19.59 -18.83 15.13
C PRO A 243 -18.35 -19.23 15.96
N GLY A 244 -17.62 -20.29 15.62
CA GLY A 244 -16.57 -20.87 16.48
C GLY A 244 -15.20 -20.20 16.37
N PHE A 245 -14.73 -19.91 15.15
CA PHE A 245 -13.42 -19.29 14.89
C PHE A 245 -12.24 -20.04 15.51
N ALA A 246 -12.20 -21.37 15.37
CA ALA A 246 -11.26 -22.24 16.06
C ALA A 246 -9.79 -21.91 15.78
N ALA A 247 -9.45 -21.52 14.54
CA ALA A 247 -8.10 -21.13 14.16
C ALA A 247 -8.04 -19.68 13.65
N TRP A 248 -8.91 -19.29 12.72
CA TRP A 248 -8.88 -17.98 12.09
C TRP A 248 -10.04 -17.07 12.56
N PRO A 249 -9.94 -15.74 12.43
CA PRO A 249 -8.75 -14.99 12.02
C PRO A 249 -7.63 -15.10 13.06
N ALA A 250 -6.38 -15.10 12.60
CA ALA A 250 -5.20 -15.09 13.45
C ALA A 250 -4.13 -14.18 12.84
N TRP A 251 -3.10 -13.86 13.63
CA TRP A 251 -1.98 -13.02 13.19
C TRP A 251 -1.18 -13.65 12.03
N ASN A 252 -1.24 -14.98 11.89
CA ASN A 252 -0.54 -15.78 10.88
C ASN A 252 -1.46 -16.43 9.85
N ASN A 253 -2.69 -15.95 9.66
CA ASN A 253 -3.56 -16.42 8.58
C ASN A 253 -3.68 -15.28 7.56
N VAL A 254 -2.84 -15.29 6.54
CA VAL A 254 -2.63 -14.14 5.65
C VAL A 254 -3.63 -14.06 4.49
N ASN A 255 -4.37 -15.13 4.25
CA ASN A 255 -5.41 -15.25 3.22
C ASN A 255 -6.85 -15.26 3.79
N HIS A 256 -7.04 -14.82 5.04
CA HIS A 256 -8.36 -14.72 5.68
C HIS A 256 -8.69 -13.29 6.06
N GLN A 257 -9.98 -12.93 6.02
CA GLN A 257 -10.47 -11.61 6.38
C GLN A 257 -10.13 -11.22 7.82
N GLN A 258 -9.43 -10.09 7.97
CA GLN A 258 -8.99 -9.48 9.23
C GLN A 258 -9.61 -8.08 9.45
N MET A 259 -10.51 -7.63 8.57
CA MET A 259 -11.11 -6.28 8.56
C MET A 259 -12.64 -6.31 8.41
N TYR A 260 -13.33 -7.18 9.16
CA TYR A 260 -14.78 -7.13 9.30
C TYR A 260 -15.27 -5.79 9.90
N TYR A 261 -16.44 -5.30 9.48
CA TYR A 261 -16.88 -3.93 9.77
C TYR A 261 -16.97 -3.59 11.26
N LYS A 262 -17.35 -4.55 12.12
CA LYS A 262 -17.35 -4.35 13.58
C LYS A 262 -15.94 -4.25 14.15
N TRP A 263 -14.97 -4.94 13.56
CA TRP A 263 -13.56 -4.80 13.95
C TRP A 263 -13.02 -3.43 13.55
N ILE A 264 -13.35 -2.95 12.33
CA ILE A 264 -13.03 -1.58 11.91
C ILE A 264 -13.71 -0.56 12.84
N GLU A 265 -14.96 -0.80 13.24
CA GLU A 265 -15.68 0.06 14.19
C GLU A 265 -14.93 0.15 15.54
N ARG A 266 -14.42 -0.98 16.05
CA ARG A 266 -13.64 -1.00 17.30
C ARG A 266 -12.33 -0.22 17.17
N ALA A 267 -11.64 -0.34 16.03
CA ALA A 267 -10.43 0.43 15.73
C ALA A 267 -10.70 1.94 15.63
N TRP A 268 -11.79 2.33 14.94
CA TRP A 268 -12.27 3.72 14.89
C TRP A 268 -12.60 4.25 16.27
N ARG A 269 -13.36 3.50 17.08
CA ARG A 269 -13.62 3.86 18.48
C ARG A 269 -12.32 4.05 19.28
N GLY A 270 -11.28 3.27 18.98
CA GLY A 270 -9.98 3.35 19.67
C GLY A 270 -8.97 4.36 19.16
N GLY A 271 -9.31 5.17 18.14
CA GLY A 271 -8.44 6.28 17.69
C GLY A 271 -8.12 6.32 16.20
N LEU A 272 -8.52 5.32 15.40
CA LEU A 272 -8.40 5.39 13.95
C LEU A 272 -9.31 6.50 13.39
N ARG A 273 -8.75 7.43 12.62
CA ARG A 273 -9.50 8.58 12.06
C ARG A 273 -9.41 8.65 10.54
N LEU A 274 -8.32 8.14 9.98
CA LEU A 274 -8.11 8.07 8.54
C LEU A 274 -7.63 6.67 8.17
N GLN A 275 -8.19 6.10 7.11
CA GLN A 275 -7.74 4.84 6.54
C GLN A 275 -7.59 4.98 5.03
N VAL A 276 -6.48 4.53 4.47
CA VAL A 276 -6.34 4.34 3.03
C VAL A 276 -6.75 2.90 2.72
N GLN A 277 -7.81 2.75 1.93
CA GLN A 277 -8.28 1.46 1.44
C GLN A 277 -7.74 1.25 0.03
N LEU A 278 -6.74 0.37 -0.11
CA LEU A 278 -6.11 0.04 -1.37
C LEU A 278 -6.82 -1.14 -2.03
N ALA A 279 -7.26 -0.97 -3.27
CA ALA A 279 -7.61 -2.10 -4.12
C ALA A 279 -6.32 -2.80 -4.57
N VAL A 280 -6.22 -4.09 -4.29
CA VAL A 280 -5.02 -4.90 -4.54
C VAL A 280 -5.31 -6.11 -5.40
N ASP A 281 -4.42 -6.41 -6.34
CA ASP A 281 -4.50 -7.63 -7.14
C ASP A 281 -3.12 -8.09 -7.61
N ASN A 282 -3.07 -9.36 -7.97
CA ASN A 282 -1.95 -9.99 -8.65
C ASN A 282 -2.52 -11.04 -9.60
N GLU A 283 -2.35 -10.82 -10.91
CA GLU A 283 -2.99 -11.68 -11.91
C GLU A 283 -2.53 -13.14 -11.82
N LEU A 284 -1.27 -13.41 -11.41
CA LEU A 284 -0.80 -14.79 -11.18
C LEU A 284 -1.62 -15.46 -10.08
N LEU A 285 -1.77 -14.81 -8.93
CA LEU A 285 -2.59 -15.35 -7.83
C LEU A 285 -4.04 -15.56 -8.29
N CYS A 286 -4.59 -14.67 -9.12
CA CYS A 286 -5.91 -14.86 -9.72
C CYS A 286 -6.00 -16.11 -10.62
N TYR A 287 -5.03 -16.33 -11.51
CA TYR A 287 -5.03 -17.51 -12.38
C TYR A 287 -4.80 -18.80 -11.58
N ALA A 288 -3.88 -18.77 -10.60
CA ALA A 288 -3.60 -19.90 -9.74
C ALA A 288 -4.82 -20.29 -8.90
N SER A 289 -5.48 -19.32 -8.27
CA SER A 289 -6.65 -19.55 -7.40
C SER A 289 -7.82 -20.18 -8.16
N LYS A 290 -8.09 -19.73 -9.40
CA LYS A 290 -9.13 -20.33 -10.24
C LYS A 290 -8.92 -21.81 -10.48
N VAL A 291 -7.67 -22.24 -10.63
CA VAL A 291 -7.35 -23.64 -10.94
C VAL A 291 -7.38 -24.50 -9.67
N THR A 292 -6.77 -24.02 -8.59
CA THR A 292 -6.76 -24.73 -7.30
C THR A 292 -8.18 -24.93 -6.78
N VAL A 293 -9.03 -23.90 -6.86
CA VAL A 293 -10.43 -23.97 -6.40
C VAL A 293 -11.28 -24.85 -7.31
N ALA A 294 -11.11 -24.81 -8.64
CA ALA A 294 -11.81 -25.72 -9.55
C ALA A 294 -11.44 -27.20 -9.29
N ALA A 295 -10.16 -27.49 -9.04
CA ALA A 295 -9.69 -28.83 -8.70
C ALA A 295 -10.22 -29.30 -7.33
N GLY A 296 -10.20 -28.43 -6.32
CA GLY A 296 -10.79 -28.69 -5.00
C GLY A 296 -12.29 -28.98 -5.09
N TYR A 297 -13.01 -28.19 -5.89
CA TYR A 297 -14.44 -28.39 -6.13
C TYR A 297 -14.75 -29.74 -6.80
N ALA A 298 -13.96 -30.15 -7.80
CA ALA A 298 -14.11 -31.46 -8.45
C ALA A 298 -13.89 -32.63 -7.48
N ALA A 299 -12.94 -32.50 -6.56
CA ALA A 299 -12.70 -33.50 -5.51
C ALA A 299 -13.86 -33.61 -4.51
N MET A 300 -14.58 -32.51 -4.25
CA MET A 300 -15.75 -32.47 -3.36
C MET A 300 -17.01 -33.13 -3.96
N VAL A 301 -17.12 -33.26 -5.28
CA VAL A 301 -18.29 -33.90 -5.93
C VAL A 301 -18.51 -35.34 -5.44
N GLY A 302 -17.44 -36.05 -5.07
CA GLY A 302 -17.54 -37.40 -4.46
C GLY A 302 -18.24 -37.42 -3.08
N GLN A 303 -18.21 -36.30 -2.34
CA GLN A 303 -18.86 -36.15 -1.02
C GLN A 303 -20.36 -35.79 -1.12
N VAL A 304 -20.84 -35.40 -2.31
CA VAL A 304 -22.27 -35.16 -2.59
C VAL A 304 -23.11 -36.42 -2.37
N LEU A 305 -22.54 -37.58 -2.70
CA LEU A 305 -23.17 -38.88 -2.46
C LEU A 305 -23.33 -39.23 -0.97
N ALA A 306 -22.62 -38.52 -0.08
CA ALA A 306 -22.72 -38.65 1.38
C ALA A 306 -23.63 -37.56 2.03
N GLY A 307 -24.39 -36.81 1.23
CA GLY A 307 -25.31 -35.77 1.72
C GLY A 307 -24.69 -34.39 1.91
N PHE A 308 -23.43 -34.20 1.51
CA PHE A 308 -22.72 -32.91 1.55
C PHE A 308 -22.93 -32.15 0.24
N HIS A 309 -23.82 -31.16 0.20
CA HIS A 309 -23.93 -30.28 -0.97
C HIS A 309 -22.87 -29.17 -0.88
N PRO A 310 -21.86 -29.13 -1.77
CA PRO A 310 -20.89 -28.06 -1.80
C PRO A 310 -21.58 -26.73 -2.13
N PRO A 311 -20.92 -25.58 -1.84
CA PRO A 311 -21.36 -24.27 -2.31
C PRO A 311 -21.58 -24.24 -3.83
N PRO A 312 -22.16 -23.16 -4.39
CA PRO A 312 -22.11 -22.96 -5.83
C PRO A 312 -20.67 -23.09 -6.37
N PRO A 313 -20.47 -23.66 -7.57
CA PRO A 313 -19.15 -23.72 -8.18
C PRO A 313 -18.58 -22.30 -8.35
N PRO A 314 -17.25 -22.15 -8.27
CA PRO A 314 -16.62 -20.85 -8.47
C PRO A 314 -17.03 -20.27 -9.83
N ASP A 315 -17.41 -18.99 -9.88
CA ASP A 315 -17.58 -18.26 -11.13
C ASP A 315 -16.20 -17.95 -11.74
N LEU A 316 -15.70 -18.90 -12.53
CA LEU A 316 -14.42 -18.80 -13.22
C LEU A 316 -14.38 -17.65 -14.26
N LYS A 317 -15.51 -16.96 -14.52
CA LYS A 317 -15.60 -15.84 -15.45
C LYS A 317 -15.12 -14.51 -14.88
N ILE A 318 -14.89 -14.39 -13.57
CA ILE A 318 -14.35 -13.15 -12.97
C ILE A 318 -13.02 -12.80 -13.64
N ALA A 319 -12.89 -11.61 -14.23
CA ALA A 319 -11.66 -11.22 -14.93
C ALA A 319 -10.48 -11.05 -13.96
N CYS A 320 -9.30 -11.54 -14.36
CA CYS A 320 -8.03 -11.35 -13.65
C CYS A 320 -7.33 -10.03 -14.02
N ASP A 321 -7.93 -9.20 -14.87
CA ASP A 321 -7.39 -7.89 -15.21
C ASP A 321 -7.41 -6.96 -13.98
N ASP A 322 -6.26 -6.33 -13.71
CA ASP A 322 -6.07 -5.45 -12.54
C ASP A 322 -7.10 -4.31 -12.49
N MET A 323 -7.49 -3.73 -13.63
CA MET A 323 -8.42 -2.59 -13.68
C MET A 323 -9.86 -3.04 -13.40
N ASP A 324 -10.27 -4.20 -13.90
CA ASP A 324 -11.55 -4.81 -13.52
C ASP A 324 -11.59 -5.13 -12.02
N SER A 325 -10.47 -5.59 -11.46
CA SER A 325 -10.31 -5.87 -10.02
C SER A 325 -10.44 -4.63 -9.15
N ILE A 326 -9.79 -3.53 -9.55
CA ILE A 326 -9.95 -2.22 -8.91
C ILE A 326 -11.43 -1.82 -8.89
N GLY A 327 -12.13 -1.95 -10.03
CA GLY A 327 -13.55 -1.61 -10.14
C GLY A 327 -14.42 -2.39 -9.13
N ARG A 328 -14.18 -3.69 -8.99
CA ARG A 328 -14.90 -4.55 -8.01
C ARG A 328 -14.64 -4.13 -6.57
N GLN A 329 -13.38 -3.86 -6.23
CA GLN A 329 -13.00 -3.49 -4.86
C GLN A 329 -13.50 -2.10 -4.46
N VAL A 330 -13.45 -1.13 -5.38
CA VAL A 330 -14.05 0.21 -5.17
C VAL A 330 -15.57 0.10 -5.00
N ALA A 331 -16.25 -0.73 -5.79
CA ALA A 331 -17.67 -1.01 -5.59
C ALA A 331 -17.95 -1.67 -4.23
N GLY A 332 -17.09 -2.59 -3.79
CA GLY A 332 -17.12 -3.18 -2.45
C GLY A 332 -17.01 -2.13 -1.34
N ALA A 333 -16.10 -1.17 -1.46
CA ALA A 333 -15.94 -0.07 -0.53
C ALA A 333 -17.21 0.79 -0.41
N ARG A 334 -17.83 1.12 -1.54
CA ARG A 334 -19.10 1.87 -1.57
C ARG A 334 -20.26 1.05 -1.01
N ALA A 335 -20.27 -0.26 -1.25
CA ALA A 335 -21.26 -1.16 -0.66
C ALA A 335 -21.14 -1.24 0.87
N LEU A 336 -19.92 -1.26 1.41
CA LEU A 336 -19.70 -1.20 2.86
C LEU A 336 -20.16 0.14 3.47
N GLU A 337 -19.87 1.26 2.81
CA GLU A 337 -20.39 2.58 3.24
C GLU A 337 -21.93 2.58 3.31
N ALA A 338 -22.60 2.06 2.26
CA ALA A 338 -24.05 1.96 2.21
C ALA A 338 -24.62 0.98 3.25
N PHE A 339 -23.90 -0.11 3.50
CA PHE A 339 -24.23 -1.10 4.52
C PHE A 339 -24.22 -0.47 5.93
N ILE A 340 -23.17 0.29 6.26
CA ILE A 340 -23.04 0.96 7.56
C ILE A 340 -24.09 2.07 7.68
N ASP A 341 -24.38 2.80 6.59
CA ASP A 341 -25.47 3.78 6.52
C ASP A 341 -26.82 3.19 6.87
N ALA A 342 -27.21 2.08 6.24
CA ALA A 342 -28.49 1.42 6.50
C ALA A 342 -28.68 1.05 7.98
N ARG A 343 -27.58 0.75 8.69
CA ARG A 343 -27.58 0.42 10.13
C ARG A 343 -27.51 1.65 11.04
N SER A 344 -27.19 2.81 10.49
CA SER A 344 -27.00 4.05 11.24
C SER A 344 -28.12 5.06 11.00
N GLY A 345 -29.29 4.61 10.53
CA GLY A 345 -30.44 5.46 10.25
C GLY A 345 -30.55 5.97 8.81
N GLY A 346 -29.82 5.38 7.88
CA GLY A 346 -29.93 5.62 6.44
C GLY A 346 -28.72 6.32 5.82
N ARG A 347 -28.86 6.69 4.53
CA ARG A 347 -27.79 7.26 3.70
C ARG A 347 -27.11 8.47 4.38
N GLY A 348 -25.78 8.47 4.42
CA GLY A 348 -24.94 9.53 5.00
C GLY A 348 -24.85 9.52 6.52
N LYS A 349 -25.59 8.65 7.23
CA LYS A 349 -25.67 8.65 8.69
C LYS A 349 -24.62 7.77 9.36
N GLY A 350 -24.01 6.84 8.62
CA GLY A 350 -22.96 5.94 9.08
C GLY A 350 -21.66 6.63 9.48
N TRP A 351 -20.85 5.93 10.27
CA TRP A 351 -19.56 6.41 10.80
C TRP A 351 -18.39 6.21 9.84
N TYR A 352 -18.49 5.33 8.85
CA TYR A 352 -17.46 5.08 7.82
C TYR A 352 -17.76 5.91 6.58
N ARG A 353 -16.93 6.89 6.19
CA ARG A 353 -17.16 7.74 5.01
C ARG A 353 -16.00 7.67 4.02
N ILE A 354 -16.30 7.42 2.76
CA ILE A 354 -15.30 7.54 1.70
C ILE A 354 -15.19 9.00 1.27
N VAL A 355 -13.96 9.51 1.25
CA VAL A 355 -13.64 10.92 0.97
C VAL A 355 -12.69 11.05 -0.21
N THR A 356 -12.78 12.17 -0.91
CA THR A 356 -12.03 12.42 -2.15
C THR A 356 -11.18 13.69 -2.12
N THR A 357 -11.26 14.47 -1.03
CA THR A 357 -10.44 15.66 -0.80
C THR A 357 -10.01 15.76 0.67
N PRO A 358 -8.91 16.46 0.98
CA PRO A 358 -8.50 16.67 2.38
C PRO A 358 -9.53 17.48 3.18
N ALA A 359 -10.22 18.44 2.54
CA ALA A 359 -11.26 19.24 3.19
C ALA A 359 -12.46 18.38 3.62
N GLU A 360 -12.91 17.48 2.75
CA GLU A 360 -13.96 16.50 3.07
C GLU A 360 -13.51 15.56 4.18
N ALA A 361 -12.26 15.08 4.14
CA ALA A 361 -11.69 14.24 5.18
C ALA A 361 -11.70 14.94 6.55
N ARG A 362 -11.31 16.22 6.60
CA ARG A 362 -11.40 17.05 7.83
C ARG A 362 -12.83 17.17 8.33
N GLU A 363 -13.79 17.45 7.46
CA GLU A 363 -15.21 17.57 7.85
C GLU A 363 -15.76 16.26 8.43
N VAL A 364 -15.44 15.13 7.78
CA VAL A 364 -15.82 13.79 8.24
C VAL A 364 -15.23 13.51 9.62
N ILE A 365 -13.92 13.68 9.78
CA ILE A 365 -13.22 13.45 11.06
C ILE A 365 -13.73 14.39 12.15
N GLY A 366 -13.95 15.66 11.81
CA GLY A 366 -14.47 16.67 12.74
C GLY A 366 -15.85 16.32 13.29
N ARG A 367 -16.67 15.57 12.53
CA ARG A 367 -17.95 15.01 12.99
C ARG A 367 -17.81 13.69 13.76
N GLY A 368 -16.60 13.30 14.13
CA GLY A 368 -16.30 12.07 14.84
C GLY A 368 -16.27 10.82 13.95
N LYS A 369 -16.36 10.94 12.62
CA LYS A 369 -16.45 9.79 11.70
C LYS A 369 -15.06 9.35 11.19
N LEU A 370 -14.98 8.12 10.68
CA LEU A 370 -13.80 7.59 9.99
C LEU A 370 -13.79 8.12 8.54
N ALA A 371 -12.71 8.78 8.14
CA ALA A 371 -12.44 9.13 6.74
C ALA A 371 -11.69 8.01 6.04
N VAL A 372 -12.15 7.63 4.86
CA VAL A 372 -11.58 6.54 4.06
C VAL A 372 -11.18 7.06 2.69
N VAL A 373 -9.90 6.96 2.38
CA VAL A 373 -9.34 7.37 1.09
C VAL A 373 -9.19 6.12 0.23
N LEU A 374 -9.78 6.13 -0.97
CA LEU A 374 -9.60 5.02 -1.90
C LEU A 374 -8.25 5.11 -2.59
N GLY A 375 -7.53 4.00 -2.65
CA GLY A 375 -6.28 3.89 -3.36
C GLY A 375 -6.16 2.62 -4.20
N VAL A 376 -5.06 2.49 -4.93
CA VAL A 376 -4.76 1.30 -5.74
C VAL A 376 -3.31 0.87 -5.64
N GLU A 377 -3.13 -0.43 -5.62
CA GLU A 377 -1.85 -1.13 -5.59
C GLU A 377 -1.94 -2.40 -6.43
N VAL A 378 -1.50 -2.32 -7.68
CA VAL A 378 -1.61 -3.41 -8.65
C VAL A 378 -0.37 -3.48 -9.52
N ASP A 379 -0.06 -4.67 -10.03
CA ASP A 379 1.15 -4.91 -10.80
C ASP A 379 1.15 -4.21 -12.15
N THR A 380 0.01 -4.24 -12.83
CA THR A 380 -0.17 -3.60 -14.14
C THR A 380 -1.22 -2.51 -14.08
N LEU A 381 -0.89 -1.46 -13.33
CA LEU A 381 -1.66 -0.22 -13.32
C LEU A 381 -1.98 0.24 -14.75
N PHE A 382 -3.26 0.52 -15.00
CA PHE A 382 -3.81 0.85 -16.32
C PHE A 382 -3.68 -0.26 -17.37
N GLY A 383 -3.40 -1.51 -17.01
CA GLY A 383 -3.07 -2.60 -17.93
C GLY A 383 -1.73 -2.42 -18.64
N CYS A 384 -0.80 -1.62 -18.08
CA CYS A 384 0.48 -1.28 -18.72
C CYS A 384 1.62 -2.13 -18.13
N SER A 385 1.91 -3.28 -18.75
CA SER A 385 3.01 -4.16 -18.32
C SER A 385 4.36 -3.73 -18.93
N ALA A 386 5.47 -4.32 -18.46
CA ALA A 386 6.77 -4.06 -19.06
C ALA A 386 6.90 -4.67 -20.46
N ALA A 387 6.17 -5.78 -20.73
CA ALA A 387 6.11 -6.42 -22.04
C ALA A 387 5.13 -5.74 -23.01
N THR A 388 4.06 -5.13 -22.49
CA THR A 388 3.04 -4.43 -23.27
C THR A 388 2.81 -3.03 -22.67
N PRO A 389 3.75 -2.09 -22.88
CA PRO A 389 3.60 -0.72 -22.41
C PRO A 389 2.43 -0.03 -23.12
N CYS A 390 1.69 0.80 -22.39
CA CYS A 390 0.69 1.69 -22.98
C CYS A 390 1.32 2.98 -23.52
N THR A 391 0.56 3.72 -24.33
CA THR A 391 0.95 5.06 -24.78
C THR A 391 0.68 6.12 -23.71
N ALA A 392 1.30 7.29 -23.84
CA ALA A 392 1.05 8.43 -22.94
C ALA A 392 -0.43 8.86 -22.93
N ASP A 393 -1.11 8.80 -24.08
CA ASP A 393 -2.54 9.10 -24.19
C ASP A 393 -3.41 8.06 -23.49
N GLN A 394 -3.10 6.77 -23.66
CA GLN A 394 -3.80 5.69 -22.95
C GLN A 394 -3.62 5.82 -21.44
N MET A 395 -2.40 6.12 -20.97
CA MET A 395 -2.13 6.36 -19.56
C MET A 395 -2.94 7.56 -19.03
N LYS A 396 -3.01 8.66 -19.80
CA LYS A 396 -3.80 9.84 -19.41
C LYS A 396 -5.31 9.54 -19.32
N ASP A 397 -5.88 8.87 -20.33
CA ASP A 397 -7.30 8.48 -20.34
C ASP A 397 -7.63 7.55 -19.15
N ARG A 398 -6.79 6.55 -18.91
CA ARG A 398 -7.00 5.57 -17.83
C ARG A 398 -6.77 6.18 -16.44
N LEU A 399 -5.87 7.15 -16.29
CA LEU A 399 -5.73 7.95 -15.08
C LEU A 399 -7.01 8.75 -14.78
N GLY A 400 -7.61 9.38 -15.79
CA GLY A 400 -8.90 10.07 -15.64
C GLY A 400 -9.99 9.16 -15.09
N LYS A 401 -10.14 7.97 -15.70
CA LYS A 401 -11.11 6.96 -15.25
C LYS A 401 -10.88 6.50 -13.81
N LEU A 402 -9.62 6.36 -13.40
CA LEU A 402 -9.25 5.99 -12.03
C LEU A 402 -9.66 7.09 -11.02
N ILE A 403 -9.45 8.35 -11.38
CA ILE A 403 -9.87 9.51 -10.57
C ILE A 403 -11.40 9.59 -10.47
N ASP A 404 -12.11 9.32 -11.58
CA ASP A 404 -13.57 9.38 -11.67
C ASP A 404 -14.27 8.38 -10.75
N ILE A 405 -13.68 7.20 -10.53
CA ILE A 405 -14.20 6.21 -9.57
C ILE A 405 -13.81 6.54 -8.11
N GLY A 406 -13.09 7.63 -7.88
CA GLY A 406 -12.82 8.21 -6.56
C GLY A 406 -11.45 7.86 -5.96
N VAL A 407 -10.54 7.26 -6.71
CA VAL A 407 -9.18 6.93 -6.24
C VAL A 407 -8.36 8.21 -6.07
N ARG A 408 -7.62 8.29 -4.95
CA ARG A 408 -6.80 9.44 -4.55
C ARG A 408 -5.39 9.09 -4.07
N HIS A 409 -5.10 7.80 -3.88
CA HIS A 409 -3.80 7.29 -3.46
C HIS A 409 -3.35 6.21 -4.46
N VAL A 410 -2.16 6.35 -5.06
CA VAL A 410 -1.74 5.48 -6.17
C VAL A 410 -0.32 4.97 -5.94
N PHE A 411 -0.15 3.65 -6.09
CA PHE A 411 1.14 2.99 -6.29
C PHE A 411 1.44 2.93 -7.79
N PRO A 412 2.47 3.65 -8.29
CA PRO A 412 2.84 3.59 -9.70
C PRO A 412 3.49 2.26 -10.10
N VAL A 413 4.13 1.59 -9.14
CA VAL A 413 4.82 0.31 -9.28
C VAL A 413 4.50 -0.53 -8.04
N HIS A 414 4.16 -1.81 -8.25
CA HIS A 414 3.94 -2.80 -7.20
C HIS A 414 5.03 -3.89 -7.30
N VAL A 415 4.74 -5.17 -7.07
CA VAL A 415 5.77 -6.22 -6.95
C VAL A 415 6.39 -6.67 -8.29
N LEU A 416 5.83 -6.26 -9.44
CA LEU A 416 6.34 -6.59 -10.78
C LEU A 416 6.92 -5.39 -11.54
N ASP A 417 7.85 -5.67 -12.46
CA ASP A 417 8.24 -4.67 -13.47
C ASP A 417 7.01 -4.32 -14.31
N ASN A 418 6.77 -3.02 -14.49
CA ASN A 418 5.68 -2.56 -15.33
C ASN A 418 6.17 -1.50 -16.33
N ALA A 419 5.23 -0.89 -17.06
CA ALA A 419 5.58 0.13 -18.06
C ALA A 419 6.25 1.38 -17.44
N PHE A 420 6.04 1.63 -16.14
CA PHE A 420 6.45 2.84 -15.44
C PHE A 420 7.80 2.71 -14.73
N GLY A 421 8.14 1.53 -14.21
CA GLY A 421 9.40 1.38 -13.48
C GLY A 421 9.79 -0.07 -13.21
N GLY A 422 10.88 -0.23 -12.47
CA GLY A 422 11.30 -1.50 -11.90
C GLY A 422 10.86 -1.65 -10.45
N ALA A 423 10.38 -2.84 -10.11
CA ALA A 423 9.94 -3.21 -8.76
C ALA A 423 11.09 -3.66 -7.86
N ALA A 424 10.93 -3.48 -6.55
CA ALA A 424 11.87 -3.87 -5.52
C ALA A 424 11.98 -5.40 -5.42
N GLN A 425 13.20 -5.91 -5.31
CA GLN A 425 13.46 -7.34 -5.27
C GLN A 425 13.76 -7.86 -3.87
N TYR A 426 12.95 -8.83 -3.42
CA TYR A 426 13.09 -9.42 -2.09
C TYR A 426 12.45 -10.80 -1.92
N ASN A 427 11.67 -11.27 -2.88
CA ASN A 427 10.96 -12.54 -2.81
C ASN A 427 11.01 -13.27 -4.17
N TRP A 428 11.36 -14.55 -4.15
CA TRP A 428 11.46 -15.37 -5.35
C TRP A 428 10.11 -15.59 -6.05
N MET A 429 8.98 -15.52 -5.32
CA MET A 429 7.66 -15.67 -5.95
C MET A 429 7.36 -14.55 -6.95
N PHE A 430 7.86 -13.33 -6.69
CA PHE A 430 7.70 -12.21 -7.61
C PHE A 430 8.51 -12.40 -8.89
N ILE A 431 9.63 -13.14 -8.81
CA ILE A 431 10.41 -13.52 -10.00
C ILE A 431 9.53 -14.37 -10.94
N VAL A 432 8.84 -15.37 -10.40
CA VAL A 432 7.93 -16.24 -11.15
C VAL A 432 6.77 -15.44 -11.74
N ALA A 433 6.11 -14.62 -10.93
CA ALA A 433 5.03 -13.75 -11.37
C ALA A 433 5.47 -12.78 -12.48
N ASN A 434 6.68 -12.22 -12.39
CA ASN A 434 7.22 -11.32 -13.39
C ASN A 434 7.47 -12.03 -14.72
N VAL A 435 7.94 -13.28 -14.71
CA VAL A 435 8.13 -14.07 -15.93
C VAL A 435 6.81 -14.37 -16.59
N LEU A 436 5.81 -14.78 -15.80
CA LEU A 436 4.49 -15.10 -16.32
C LEU A 436 3.81 -13.88 -16.94
N LYS A 437 3.94 -12.70 -16.32
CA LYS A 437 3.32 -11.47 -16.83
C LYS A 437 4.12 -10.79 -17.94
N ASN A 438 5.45 -10.75 -17.83
CA ASN A 438 6.32 -9.96 -18.72
C ASN A 438 7.17 -10.82 -19.67
N GLY A 439 7.07 -12.15 -19.62
CA GLY A 439 7.86 -13.06 -20.44
C GLY A 439 9.36 -13.06 -20.13
N ARG A 440 9.79 -12.45 -19.02
CA ARG A 440 11.20 -12.30 -18.65
C ARG A 440 11.40 -12.18 -17.14
N MET A 441 12.59 -12.56 -16.68
CA MET A 441 13.02 -12.30 -15.29
C MET A 441 13.33 -10.82 -15.08
N PHE A 442 13.43 -10.44 -13.81
CA PHE A 442 14.07 -9.18 -13.45
C PHE A 442 15.53 -9.17 -13.91
N ARG A 443 15.96 -8.03 -14.46
CA ARG A 443 17.38 -7.78 -14.69
C ARG A 443 17.95 -7.25 -13.39
N VAL A 444 18.83 -8.01 -12.75
CA VAL A 444 19.42 -7.67 -11.46
C VAL A 444 20.87 -7.22 -11.60
N GLU A 445 21.30 -6.34 -10.71
CA GLU A 445 22.68 -5.89 -10.56
C GLU A 445 23.05 -5.84 -9.07
N GLU A 446 24.34 -5.64 -8.78
CA GLU A 446 24.75 -5.33 -7.40
C GLU A 446 24.17 -3.98 -6.98
N CYS A 447 23.54 -3.94 -5.80
CA CYS A 447 22.96 -2.71 -5.27
C CYS A 447 24.03 -1.64 -5.08
N ALA A 448 23.70 -0.39 -5.44
CA ALA A 448 24.58 0.75 -5.22
C ALA A 448 24.75 1.07 -3.72
N ASP A 449 23.69 0.85 -2.92
CA ASP A 449 23.76 0.99 -1.46
C ASP A 449 24.45 -0.24 -0.86
N PRO A 450 25.65 -0.07 -0.24
CA PRO A 450 26.41 -1.19 0.31
C PRO A 450 25.78 -1.78 1.57
N THR A 451 24.79 -1.13 2.18
CA THR A 451 24.06 -1.63 3.35
C THR A 451 23.01 -2.68 2.99
N LEU A 452 22.64 -2.78 1.70
CA LEU A 452 21.76 -3.83 1.19
C LEU A 452 22.54 -5.12 0.98
N THR A 453 22.01 -6.23 1.50
CA THR A 453 22.69 -7.54 1.49
C THR A 453 21.80 -8.68 0.99
N ALA A 454 20.51 -8.41 0.72
CA ALA A 454 19.62 -9.40 0.18
C ALA A 454 20.05 -9.82 -1.22
N LYS A 455 20.07 -11.13 -1.43
CA LYS A 455 20.26 -11.74 -2.75
C LYS A 455 18.99 -12.50 -3.10
N MET A 456 18.53 -12.32 -4.32
CA MET A 456 17.53 -13.22 -4.91
C MET A 456 18.19 -14.55 -5.21
N TRP A 457 17.57 -15.63 -4.72
CA TRP A 457 17.98 -16.99 -5.00
C TRP A 457 16.84 -17.71 -5.70
N TRP A 458 17.20 -18.55 -6.66
CA TRP A 458 16.26 -19.46 -7.27
C TRP A 458 16.01 -20.64 -6.34
N ALA A 459 14.88 -20.60 -5.64
CA ALA A 459 14.47 -21.64 -4.71
C ALA A 459 12.96 -21.89 -4.84
N PRO A 460 12.48 -22.33 -6.01
CA PRO A 460 11.06 -22.52 -6.22
C PRO A 460 10.51 -23.58 -5.25
N ASN A 461 9.45 -23.25 -4.53
CA ASN A 461 8.81 -24.19 -3.60
C ASN A 461 8.22 -25.36 -4.39
N ARG A 462 8.74 -26.57 -4.11
CA ARG A 462 8.33 -27.80 -4.81
C ARG A 462 6.82 -28.07 -4.74
N GLN A 463 6.17 -27.77 -3.62
CA GLN A 463 4.72 -27.97 -3.49
C GLN A 463 3.92 -27.00 -4.37
N VAL A 464 4.35 -25.73 -4.44
CA VAL A 464 3.77 -24.73 -5.35
C VAL A 464 4.00 -25.13 -6.81
N CYS A 465 5.19 -25.60 -7.13
CA CYS A 465 5.53 -26.11 -8.45
C CYS A 465 4.68 -27.31 -8.87
N ASP A 466 4.59 -28.33 -8.02
CA ASP A 466 3.81 -29.55 -8.30
C ASP A 466 2.30 -29.23 -8.42
N ALA A 467 1.83 -28.18 -7.75
CA ALA A 467 0.47 -27.69 -7.87
C ALA A 467 0.22 -26.93 -9.18
N LEU A 468 1.08 -25.96 -9.50
CA LEU A 468 0.96 -25.15 -10.71
C LEU A 468 1.23 -25.97 -11.99
N ALA A 469 2.04 -27.04 -11.90
CA ALA A 469 2.29 -27.96 -13.01
C ALA A 469 1.04 -28.77 -13.43
N LYS A 470 0.02 -28.83 -12.56
CA LYS A 470 -1.28 -29.46 -12.89
C LYS A 470 -2.18 -28.53 -13.69
N VAL A 471 -1.80 -27.27 -13.90
CA VAL A 471 -2.55 -26.33 -14.75
C VAL A 471 -2.13 -26.55 -16.21
N PRO A 472 -3.01 -27.04 -17.10
CA PRO A 472 -2.63 -27.41 -18.46
C PRO A 472 -1.96 -26.26 -19.24
N ASP A 473 -2.47 -25.03 -19.08
CA ASP A 473 -1.98 -23.84 -19.78
C ASP A 473 -0.60 -23.37 -19.29
N PHE A 474 -0.21 -23.75 -18.08
CA PHE A 474 1.08 -23.36 -17.47
C PHE A 474 2.03 -24.54 -17.24
N ALA A 475 1.61 -25.78 -17.47
CA ALA A 475 2.39 -26.98 -17.13
C ALA A 475 3.80 -27.00 -17.73
N GLY A 476 3.95 -26.57 -18.99
CA GLY A 476 5.25 -26.48 -19.65
C GLY A 476 6.14 -25.38 -19.05
N LEU A 477 5.59 -24.18 -18.88
CA LEU A 477 6.29 -23.03 -18.32
C LEU A 477 6.68 -23.25 -16.85
N ILE A 478 5.80 -23.89 -16.07
CA ILE A 478 6.07 -24.28 -14.69
C ILE A 478 7.10 -25.41 -14.63
N GLY A 479 7.08 -26.36 -15.57
CA GLY A 479 8.13 -27.37 -15.69
C GLY A 479 9.52 -26.76 -15.85
N ASP A 480 9.65 -25.74 -16.70
CA ASP A 480 10.89 -24.99 -16.92
C ASP A 480 11.26 -24.09 -15.72
N LEU A 481 10.27 -23.43 -15.11
CA LEU A 481 10.42 -22.57 -13.91
C LEU A 481 10.57 -23.35 -12.59
N CYS A 482 10.42 -24.67 -12.57
CA CYS A 482 10.53 -25.47 -11.36
C CYS A 482 11.62 -26.54 -11.45
N GLY A 483 12.48 -26.44 -12.47
CA GLY A 483 13.69 -27.25 -12.58
C GLY A 483 14.62 -27.09 -11.37
N ARG A 484 15.36 -28.16 -11.04
CA ARG A 484 16.30 -28.19 -9.89
C ARG A 484 17.52 -27.30 -10.05
N GLU A 485 17.86 -26.94 -11.29
CA GLU A 485 18.94 -25.99 -11.59
C GLU A 485 18.32 -24.68 -12.09
N PRO A 486 18.81 -23.51 -11.63
CA PRO A 486 18.42 -22.25 -12.23
C PRO A 486 18.77 -22.30 -13.72
N PRO A 487 17.85 -21.90 -14.63
CA PRO A 487 18.14 -21.77 -16.05
C PRO A 487 19.45 -21.01 -16.31
N GLN A 488 20.22 -21.42 -17.31
CA GLN A 488 21.60 -20.94 -17.56
C GLN A 488 21.72 -19.41 -17.75
N TRP A 489 20.63 -18.73 -18.10
CA TRP A 489 20.50 -17.28 -18.28
C TRP A 489 20.09 -16.53 -16.99
N MET A 490 20.02 -17.23 -15.86
CA MET A 490 19.59 -16.75 -14.55
C MET A 490 20.74 -16.65 -13.54
N ALA A 491 22.01 -16.66 -13.97
CA ALA A 491 23.13 -16.43 -13.07
C ALA A 491 23.29 -14.91 -12.83
N PRO A 492 22.79 -14.33 -11.72
CA PRO A 492 23.29 -13.03 -11.29
C PRO A 492 24.81 -13.12 -11.14
N PRO A 493 25.55 -12.00 -11.11
CA PRO A 493 26.99 -12.06 -10.88
C PRO A 493 27.21 -12.86 -9.59
N ALA A 494 27.78 -14.07 -9.68
CA ALA A 494 27.81 -15.01 -8.56
C ALA A 494 28.50 -14.42 -7.31
N ASN A 495 29.30 -13.39 -7.52
CA ASN A 495 30.08 -12.67 -6.52
C ASN A 495 29.42 -11.35 -6.04
N ALA A 496 28.23 -10.97 -6.54
CA ALA A 496 27.53 -9.76 -6.11
C ALA A 496 27.14 -9.85 -4.64
N ARG A 497 27.32 -8.75 -3.87
CA ARG A 497 26.97 -8.71 -2.43
C ARG A 497 25.47 -8.68 -2.17
N SER A 498 24.70 -8.14 -3.10
CA SER A 498 23.25 -8.00 -3.04
C SER A 498 22.68 -7.94 -4.46
N HIS A 499 21.36 -8.15 -4.60
CA HIS A 499 20.65 -8.05 -5.89
C HIS A 499 19.59 -6.95 -5.81
N CYS A 500 19.73 -5.94 -6.68
CA CYS A 500 18.74 -4.89 -6.89
C CYS A 500 18.26 -4.88 -8.34
N ASN A 501 17.07 -4.36 -8.58
CA ASN A 501 16.54 -4.21 -9.92
C ASN A 501 17.31 -3.16 -10.71
N ALA A 502 17.89 -3.59 -11.83
CA ALA A 502 18.61 -2.70 -12.76
C ALA A 502 17.67 -1.86 -13.62
N ARG A 503 16.35 -2.09 -13.57
CA ARG A 503 15.33 -1.24 -14.19
C ARG A 503 14.99 -0.10 -13.23
N GLY A 504 15.17 1.14 -13.69
CA GLY A 504 14.72 2.33 -12.98
C GLY A 504 13.39 2.85 -13.50
N LEU A 505 13.05 4.06 -13.06
CA LEU A 505 11.89 4.80 -13.56
C LEU A 505 12.03 5.02 -15.07
N THR A 506 11.00 4.68 -15.83
CA THR A 506 11.00 4.85 -17.29
C THR A 506 10.63 6.28 -17.68
N ALA A 507 10.74 6.61 -18.96
CA ALA A 507 10.20 7.89 -19.47
C ALA A 507 8.69 7.99 -19.23
N LEU A 508 7.93 6.93 -19.55
CA LEU A 508 6.48 6.89 -19.29
C LEU A 508 6.17 6.93 -17.78
N GLY A 509 7.00 6.30 -16.94
CA GLY A 509 6.87 6.41 -15.49
C GLY A 509 7.10 7.83 -14.98
N SER A 510 8.10 8.51 -15.50
CA SER A 510 8.34 9.92 -15.19
C SER A 510 7.13 10.80 -15.58
N ASP A 511 6.54 10.53 -16.75
CA ASP A 511 5.33 11.23 -17.19
C ASP A 511 4.13 10.91 -16.28
N LEU A 512 3.97 9.64 -15.85
CA LEU A 512 2.95 9.24 -14.90
C LEU A 512 3.12 9.97 -13.56
N ILE A 513 4.31 9.94 -12.94
CA ILE A 513 4.57 10.63 -11.66
C ILE A 513 4.17 12.10 -11.76
N ASN A 514 4.56 12.77 -12.85
CA ASN A 514 4.17 14.16 -13.06
C ASN A 514 2.66 14.35 -13.20
N LYS A 515 1.96 13.47 -13.92
CA LYS A 515 0.50 13.56 -14.05
C LYS A 515 -0.23 13.23 -12.74
N LEU A 516 0.31 12.35 -11.90
CA LEU A 516 -0.23 12.11 -10.56
C LEU A 516 -0.12 13.38 -9.70
N MET A 517 1.02 14.08 -9.77
CA MET A 517 1.22 15.37 -9.09
C MET A 517 0.31 16.47 -9.66
N ASP A 518 0.16 16.55 -10.99
CA ASP A 518 -0.74 17.52 -11.65
C ASP A 518 -2.22 17.24 -11.32
N ALA A 519 -2.56 16.00 -11.02
CA ALA A 519 -3.88 15.57 -10.59
C ALA A 519 -4.07 15.61 -9.06
N HIS A 520 -3.08 16.12 -8.31
CA HIS A 520 -3.13 16.26 -6.85
C HIS A 520 -3.35 14.92 -6.10
N LEU A 521 -2.85 13.82 -6.65
CA LEU A 521 -2.97 12.49 -6.05
C LEU A 521 -1.82 12.21 -5.08
N VAL A 522 -2.11 11.44 -4.04
CA VAL A 522 -1.07 10.91 -3.15
C VAL A 522 -0.32 9.79 -3.88
N ILE A 523 1.01 9.89 -3.90
CA ILE A 523 1.89 8.93 -4.58
C ILE A 523 2.59 8.09 -3.51
N ASP A 524 2.37 6.78 -3.55
CA ASP A 524 3.12 5.83 -2.72
C ASP A 524 4.37 5.35 -3.46
N VAL A 525 5.47 5.21 -2.72
CA VAL A 525 6.77 4.77 -3.23
C VAL A 525 7.23 3.45 -2.64
N ASP A 526 6.41 2.79 -1.82
CA ASP A 526 6.65 1.39 -1.52
C ASP A 526 6.55 0.52 -2.78
N HIS A 527 7.18 -0.66 -2.70
CA HIS A 527 7.47 -1.56 -3.83
C HIS A 527 8.37 -1.04 -4.96
N MET A 528 8.69 0.25 -5.05
CA MET A 528 9.64 0.75 -6.05
C MET A 528 11.05 0.20 -5.80
N GLY A 529 11.70 -0.34 -6.83
CA GLY A 529 13.13 -0.67 -6.77
C GLY A 529 13.99 0.59 -6.60
N SER A 530 15.23 0.44 -6.13
CA SER A 530 16.10 1.56 -5.70
C SER A 530 16.22 2.66 -6.76
N ARG A 531 16.43 2.26 -8.04
CA ARG A 531 16.55 3.20 -9.16
C ARG A 531 15.23 3.88 -9.51
N THR A 532 14.10 3.19 -9.32
CA THR A 532 12.77 3.78 -9.53
C THR A 532 12.46 4.79 -8.43
N LEU A 533 12.71 4.43 -7.17
CA LEU A 533 12.56 5.31 -6.02
C LEU A 533 13.41 6.59 -6.17
N GLU A 534 14.69 6.47 -6.54
CA GLU A 534 15.55 7.62 -6.80
C GLU A 534 15.01 8.54 -7.89
N GLY A 535 14.50 7.98 -8.99
CA GLY A 535 13.86 8.73 -10.05
C GLY A 535 12.62 9.50 -9.57
N THR A 536 11.75 8.83 -8.82
CA THR A 536 10.53 9.42 -8.25
C THR A 536 10.85 10.51 -7.24
N LEU A 537 11.79 10.27 -6.32
CA LEU A 537 12.26 11.27 -5.35
C LEU A 537 12.83 12.49 -6.06
N ALA A 538 13.62 12.31 -7.11
CA ALA A 538 14.18 13.43 -7.87
C ALA A 538 13.10 14.31 -8.53
N ILE A 539 12.00 13.72 -9.00
CA ILE A 539 10.84 14.47 -9.53
C ILE A 539 10.13 15.21 -8.40
N ALA A 540 9.86 14.52 -7.28
CA ALA A 540 9.16 15.08 -6.14
C ALA A 540 9.93 16.24 -5.49
N GLU A 541 11.25 16.11 -5.32
CA GLU A 541 12.14 17.17 -4.85
C GLU A 541 12.15 18.37 -5.79
N ALA A 542 12.17 18.14 -7.11
CA ALA A 542 12.12 19.22 -8.08
C ALA A 542 10.78 19.99 -8.08
N ARG A 543 9.70 19.36 -7.63
CA ARG A 543 8.34 19.92 -7.61
C ARG A 543 7.85 20.30 -6.21
N ASP A 544 8.70 20.13 -5.19
CA ASP A 544 8.35 20.24 -3.78
C ASP A 544 7.03 19.49 -3.47
N TYR A 545 6.92 18.25 -3.94
CA TYR A 545 5.71 17.45 -3.83
C TYR A 545 5.88 16.36 -2.76
N PRO A 546 4.93 16.20 -1.81
CA PRO A 546 5.07 15.21 -0.77
C PRO A 546 4.80 13.79 -1.30
N LEU A 547 5.50 12.81 -0.75
CA LEU A 547 5.34 11.39 -1.07
C LEU A 547 4.95 10.58 0.17
N VAL A 548 4.43 9.38 -0.05
CA VAL A 548 4.14 8.42 1.02
C VAL A 548 4.97 7.15 0.82
N GLY A 549 5.52 6.60 1.90
CA GLY A 549 5.85 5.17 1.99
C GLY A 549 4.84 4.51 2.93
N GLY A 550 3.81 3.88 2.35
CA GLY A 550 2.60 3.51 3.07
C GLY A 550 2.72 2.32 4.03
N HIS A 551 3.69 1.43 3.82
CA HIS A 551 3.92 0.20 4.61
C HIS A 551 5.41 -0.23 4.56
N SER A 552 6.30 0.64 4.98
CA SER A 552 7.74 0.44 4.81
C SER A 552 8.36 -0.40 5.94
N GLY A 553 9.22 -1.35 5.57
CA GLY A 553 10.27 -1.85 6.47
C GLY A 553 11.50 -0.92 6.48
N LEU A 554 12.46 -1.17 7.36
CA LEU A 554 13.65 -0.31 7.55
C LEU A 554 14.95 -1.06 7.29
N VAL A 555 15.81 -0.52 6.41
CA VAL A 555 17.10 -1.14 6.05
C VAL A 555 17.97 -1.42 7.27
N ALA A 556 18.05 -0.44 8.19
CA ALA A 556 18.84 -0.54 9.42
C ALA A 556 18.30 -1.58 10.42
N ARG A 557 17.04 -1.99 10.28
CA ARG A 557 16.35 -2.90 11.20
C ARG A 557 16.30 -4.32 10.68
N THR A 558 16.28 -4.51 9.36
CA THR A 558 16.16 -5.83 8.75
C THR A 558 17.49 -6.59 8.81
N GLY A 559 17.43 -7.88 9.15
CA GLY A 559 18.59 -8.77 9.20
C GLY A 559 19.27 -8.89 7.83
N THR A 560 18.48 -9.16 6.80
CA THR A 560 18.90 -9.27 5.39
C THR A 560 18.18 -8.19 4.54
N PRO A 561 18.63 -6.93 4.60
CA PRO A 561 17.92 -5.82 3.95
C PRO A 561 18.00 -5.89 2.43
N SER A 562 16.88 -5.54 1.79
CA SER A 562 16.71 -5.38 0.35
C SER A 562 16.24 -3.98 0.00
N GLU A 563 16.13 -3.69 -1.30
CA GLU A 563 15.57 -2.42 -1.80
C GLU A 563 14.08 -2.22 -1.52
N ALA A 564 13.38 -3.20 -0.94
CA ALA A 564 12.00 -3.03 -0.51
C ALA A 564 11.89 -2.18 0.77
N GLN A 565 12.93 -2.22 1.62
CA GLN A 565 12.96 -1.41 2.84
C GLN A 565 13.46 0.01 2.56
N LYS A 566 13.04 0.95 3.39
CA LYS A 566 13.47 2.34 3.30
C LYS A 566 14.70 2.59 4.17
N SER A 567 15.66 3.33 3.60
CA SER A 567 16.83 3.80 4.32
C SER A 567 16.50 5.07 5.12
N ASP A 568 17.27 5.37 6.16
CA ASP A 568 17.15 6.65 6.89
C ASP A 568 17.32 7.85 5.96
N ARG A 569 18.14 7.72 4.91
CA ARG A 569 18.32 8.74 3.88
C ARG A 569 17.01 9.01 3.16
N ASP A 570 16.32 7.97 2.70
CA ASP A 570 15.09 8.12 1.93
C ASP A 570 13.94 8.61 2.81
N ILE A 571 13.85 8.14 4.06
CA ILE A 571 12.87 8.62 5.04
C ILE A 571 13.05 10.12 5.29
N LYS A 572 14.29 10.58 5.49
CA LYS A 572 14.59 12.01 5.67
C LYS A 572 14.24 12.84 4.43
N ARG A 573 14.49 12.32 3.23
CA ARG A 573 14.11 12.99 1.96
C ARG A 573 12.59 13.10 1.84
N ILE A 574 11.85 12.02 2.10
CA ILE A 574 10.38 12.03 2.09
C ILE A 574 9.85 13.02 3.15
N GLY A 575 10.37 12.96 4.38
CA GLY A 575 10.00 13.88 5.45
C GLY A 575 10.29 15.36 5.13
N ALA A 576 11.41 15.66 4.47
CA ALA A 576 11.75 17.01 4.04
C ALA A 576 10.76 17.59 3.02
N LEU A 577 10.11 16.73 2.22
CA LEU A 577 9.05 17.12 1.30
C LEU A 577 7.69 17.29 1.97
N GLY A 578 7.58 17.13 3.29
CA GLY A 578 6.30 17.05 3.99
C GLY A 578 5.56 15.74 3.71
N GLY A 579 6.31 14.72 3.29
CA GLY A 579 5.83 13.36 3.09
C GLY A 579 5.64 12.59 4.40
N LEU A 580 5.15 11.35 4.28
CA LEU A 580 4.99 10.43 5.41
C LEU A 580 5.63 9.09 5.07
N VAL A 581 6.14 8.41 6.09
CA VAL A 581 6.56 7.02 5.96
C VAL A 581 6.01 6.26 7.16
N SER A 582 5.43 5.10 6.91
CA SER A 582 4.69 4.32 7.90
C SER A 582 5.36 2.96 8.12
N PRO A 583 5.72 2.59 9.36
CA PRO A 583 6.24 1.26 9.64
C PRO A 583 5.16 0.21 9.41
N ILE A 584 5.47 -0.76 8.54
CA ILE A 584 4.61 -1.93 8.37
C ILE A 584 4.47 -2.70 9.68
N LEU A 585 3.27 -3.22 9.95
CA LEU A 585 2.99 -4.02 11.14
C LEU A 585 3.85 -5.29 11.22
N HIS A 586 4.21 -5.86 10.08
CA HIS A 586 5.12 -6.99 9.98
C HIS A 586 6.58 -6.60 10.24
N SER A 587 7.10 -6.95 11.43
CA SER A 587 8.45 -6.56 11.85
C SER A 587 9.39 -7.77 12.03
N GLY A 588 9.43 -8.67 11.05
CA GLY A 588 10.24 -9.91 11.04
C GLY A 588 9.70 -10.98 12.01
N LYS A 589 9.77 -12.27 11.67
CA LYS A 589 9.23 -13.35 12.52
C LYS A 589 10.22 -13.87 13.55
N HIS A 590 11.52 -13.71 13.27
CA HIS A 590 12.60 -14.21 14.11
C HIS A 590 13.62 -13.12 14.50
N LEU A 591 14.32 -13.30 15.62
CA LEU A 591 15.36 -12.37 16.08
C LEU A 591 16.51 -12.26 15.07
N ALA A 592 16.79 -13.32 14.29
CA ALA A 592 17.76 -13.28 13.21
C ALA A 592 17.36 -12.32 12.06
N GLU A 593 16.06 -12.03 11.92
CA GLU A 593 15.51 -11.14 10.90
C GLU A 593 15.45 -9.67 11.35
N THR A 594 15.75 -9.40 12.62
CA THR A 594 15.63 -8.06 13.22
C THR A 594 16.90 -7.64 13.95
N LYS A 595 17.33 -6.40 13.76
CA LYS A 595 18.46 -5.79 14.50
C LYS A 595 17.92 -5.07 15.74
N ALA A 596 18.74 -4.57 16.66
CA ALA A 596 18.28 -3.79 17.84
C ALA A 596 18.39 -2.28 17.60
N TYR A 597 17.46 -1.48 18.14
CA TYR A 597 17.47 -0.01 18.02
C TYR A 597 17.22 0.64 19.38
N GLY A 598 18.16 1.49 19.78
CA GLY A 598 18.15 2.12 21.10
C GLY A 598 18.12 1.09 22.23
N ASN A 599 17.74 1.55 23.42
CA ASN A 599 17.60 0.73 24.63
C ASN A 599 16.24 0.89 25.31
N LYS A 600 15.32 1.69 24.74
CA LYS A 600 14.00 1.96 25.33
C LYS A 600 13.10 0.72 25.33
N VAL A 601 13.11 -0.03 24.24
CA VAL A 601 12.39 -1.30 24.10
C VAL A 601 13.38 -2.40 23.75
N ALA A 602 13.37 -3.49 24.52
CA ALA A 602 14.27 -4.61 24.28
C ALA A 602 13.95 -5.36 22.98
N ASN A 603 14.98 -5.72 22.21
CA ASN A 603 14.87 -6.56 21.01
C ASN A 603 14.90 -8.05 21.35
N ASP A 604 13.90 -8.52 22.09
CA ASP A 604 13.86 -9.88 22.64
C ASP A 604 12.59 -10.67 22.27
N CYS A 605 11.77 -10.14 21.37
CA CYS A 605 10.53 -10.78 20.93
C CYS A 605 10.19 -10.32 19.51
N ALA A 606 10.84 -10.94 18.51
CA ALA A 606 10.62 -10.63 17.11
C ALA A 606 9.14 -10.78 16.71
N GLY A 607 8.73 -10.01 15.71
CA GLY A 607 7.37 -10.04 15.16
C GLY A 607 6.29 -9.49 16.08
N SER A 608 6.59 -9.17 17.34
CA SER A 608 5.62 -8.64 18.30
C SER A 608 5.58 -7.10 18.32
N SER A 609 4.74 -6.56 19.21
CA SER A 609 4.73 -5.14 19.57
C SER A 609 6.11 -4.56 19.92
N LYS A 610 7.04 -5.36 20.47
CA LYS A 610 8.41 -4.92 20.76
C LYS A 610 9.24 -4.66 19.51
N ALA A 611 9.11 -5.51 18.49
CA ALA A 611 9.82 -5.37 17.23
C ALA A 611 9.28 -4.15 16.46
N TRP A 612 7.95 -4.02 16.38
CA TRP A 612 7.31 -2.87 15.76
C TRP A 612 7.66 -1.56 16.48
N ALA A 613 7.63 -1.54 17.82
CA ALA A 613 7.99 -0.37 18.61
C ALA A 613 9.40 0.15 18.29
N GLN A 614 10.38 -0.73 18.09
CA GLN A 614 11.72 -0.33 17.71
C GLN A 614 11.78 0.27 16.30
N ASN A 615 11.05 -0.30 15.33
CA ASN A 615 10.95 0.25 13.99
C ASN A 615 10.31 1.64 14.03
N TYR A 616 9.18 1.76 14.74
CA TYR A 616 8.48 3.02 14.95
C TYR A 616 9.36 4.11 15.58
N LEU A 617 10.10 3.79 16.65
CA LEU A 617 10.96 4.77 17.32
C LEU A 617 12.10 5.28 16.40
N GLN A 618 12.73 4.39 15.63
CA GLN A 618 13.73 4.82 14.64
C GLN A 618 13.11 5.72 13.58
N MET A 619 11.91 5.39 13.12
CA MET A 619 11.20 6.15 12.10
C MET A 619 10.81 7.54 12.59
N VAL A 620 10.36 7.65 13.84
CA VAL A 620 10.11 8.92 14.52
C VAL A 620 11.38 9.78 14.54
N ASP A 621 12.53 9.21 14.89
CA ASP A 621 13.81 9.92 14.90
C ASP A 621 14.23 10.38 13.50
N ALA A 622 14.10 9.52 12.49
CA ALA A 622 14.39 9.86 11.10
C ALA A 622 13.46 10.95 10.56
N MET A 623 12.22 11.03 11.05
CA MET A 623 11.21 12.03 10.69
C MET A 623 11.29 13.31 11.55
N GLY A 624 12.39 13.53 12.27
CA GLY A 624 12.65 14.77 13.01
C GLY A 624 12.24 14.75 14.49
N GLY A 625 12.02 13.56 15.05
CA GLY A 625 11.79 13.32 16.47
C GLY A 625 10.34 13.52 16.93
N PRO A 626 10.01 13.10 18.17
CA PRO A 626 8.63 12.97 18.64
C PRO A 626 7.84 14.29 18.73
N ALA A 627 8.53 15.42 18.82
CA ALA A 627 7.89 16.74 18.88
C ALA A 627 7.34 17.22 17.53
N ARG A 628 7.86 16.70 16.41
CA ARG A 628 7.53 17.17 15.05
C ARG A 628 6.96 16.07 14.17
N ALA A 629 7.46 14.85 14.32
CA ALA A 629 7.11 13.74 13.45
C ALA A 629 5.61 13.42 13.50
N ALA A 630 5.08 13.02 12.35
CA ALA A 630 3.84 12.29 12.19
C ALA A 630 4.21 10.97 11.53
N VAL A 631 3.98 9.85 12.23
CA VAL A 631 4.37 8.51 11.75
C VAL A 631 3.12 7.64 11.78
N PRO A 632 2.49 7.36 10.62
CA PRO A 632 1.25 6.59 10.56
C PRO A 632 1.47 5.10 10.83
N LEU A 633 0.39 4.34 10.83
CA LEU A 633 0.43 2.89 10.70
C LEU A 633 0.39 2.51 9.22
N GLY A 634 1.17 1.52 8.80
CA GLY A 634 0.95 0.82 7.53
C GLY A 634 0.53 -0.61 7.85
N SER A 635 -0.77 -0.86 8.03
CA SER A 635 -1.19 -2.13 8.61
C SER A 635 -0.95 -3.30 7.67
N ASP A 636 -1.21 -3.08 6.38
CA ASP A 636 -1.16 -4.12 5.35
C ASP A 636 -2.03 -5.34 5.72
N LEU A 637 -3.07 -5.09 6.52
CA LEU A 637 -4.07 -6.09 6.87
C LEU A 637 -4.80 -6.53 5.61
N ASN A 638 -4.99 -7.85 5.49
CA ASN A 638 -5.46 -8.53 4.28
C ASN A 638 -4.52 -8.43 3.05
N GLY A 639 -3.27 -7.95 3.20
CA GLY A 639 -2.30 -7.81 2.11
C GLY A 639 -1.29 -8.95 1.98
N TRP A 640 -1.66 -10.17 2.40
CA TRP A 640 -0.79 -11.35 2.36
C TRP A 640 0.43 -11.32 3.30
N VAL A 641 0.40 -10.47 4.33
CA VAL A 641 1.45 -10.38 5.34
C VAL A 641 0.95 -10.76 6.74
N SER A 642 1.79 -11.45 7.50
CA SER A 642 1.50 -11.77 8.91
C SER A 642 1.57 -10.52 9.80
N GLN A 643 0.71 -10.48 10.80
CA GLN A 643 0.51 -9.38 11.72
C GLN A 643 1.27 -9.59 13.04
N PRO A 644 1.31 -8.59 13.95
CA PRO A 644 2.04 -8.70 15.20
C PRO A 644 1.72 -9.97 16.00
N ILE A 645 2.77 -10.77 16.22
CA ILE A 645 2.75 -12.04 16.94
C ILE A 645 2.46 -11.78 18.43
N PRO A 646 1.74 -12.66 19.13
CA PRO A 646 1.60 -12.57 20.59
C PRO A 646 2.95 -12.58 21.30
N ARG A 647 3.06 -11.83 22.40
CA ARG A 647 4.22 -11.88 23.30
C ARG A 647 4.16 -13.01 24.32
N PHE A 648 2.98 -13.62 24.51
CA PHE A 648 2.75 -14.64 25.53
C PHE A 648 1.96 -15.82 25.00
N GLY A 649 1.98 -16.93 25.74
CA GLY A 649 1.28 -18.15 25.37
C GLY A 649 2.08 -19.04 24.41
N PRO A 650 1.44 -20.07 23.83
CA PRO A 650 2.14 -21.10 23.05
C PRO A 650 2.85 -20.58 21.80
N HIS A 651 2.35 -19.50 21.21
CA HIS A 651 2.89 -18.88 19.99
C HIS A 651 3.76 -17.64 20.28
N ALA A 652 4.14 -17.42 21.55
CA ALA A 652 4.91 -16.26 21.98
C ALA A 652 6.20 -16.08 21.17
N CYS A 653 6.37 -14.89 20.57
CA CYS A 653 7.61 -14.49 19.89
C CYS A 653 8.09 -15.51 18.83
N ASN A 654 7.15 -16.23 18.20
CA ASN A 654 7.43 -17.32 17.26
C ASN A 654 8.37 -18.42 17.80
N GLY A 655 8.41 -18.60 19.12
CA GLY A 655 9.28 -19.58 19.79
C GLY A 655 10.70 -19.09 20.12
N ASP A 656 11.17 -17.97 19.56
CA ASP A 656 12.53 -17.45 19.74
C ASP A 656 12.83 -17.00 21.17
N ASN A 657 11.80 -16.54 21.87
CA ASN A 657 11.87 -16.23 23.29
C ASN A 657 10.50 -16.54 23.89
N ARG A 658 10.36 -17.75 24.44
CA ARG A 658 9.15 -18.11 25.19
C ARG A 658 9.16 -17.28 26.48
N GLN A 659 8.73 -16.03 26.41
CA GLN A 659 8.37 -15.26 27.61
C GLN A 659 7.29 -16.11 28.31
N GLY A 660 7.69 -16.79 29.38
CA GLY A 660 6.89 -17.79 30.06
C GLY A 660 5.59 -17.23 30.63
N SER A 661 4.91 -18.02 31.46
CA SER A 661 3.62 -17.63 32.04
C SER A 661 3.66 -16.37 32.93
N ASN A 662 4.84 -15.83 33.29
CA ASN A 662 4.97 -14.59 34.07
C ASN A 662 6.29 -13.81 33.79
N PRO A 663 6.31 -12.95 32.77
CA PRO A 663 6.84 -11.60 33.02
C PRO A 663 5.82 -10.52 32.62
N LYS A 664 5.44 -9.70 33.60
CA LYS A 664 4.67 -8.46 33.39
C LYS A 664 5.58 -7.42 32.73
N PRO A 665 5.01 -6.44 31.99
CA PRO A 665 3.58 -6.11 31.87
C PRO A 665 2.86 -6.71 30.64
N ARG A 666 1.56 -6.93 30.79
CA ARG A 666 0.59 -7.52 29.83
C ARG A 666 -0.56 -6.56 29.61
N VAL A 667 -1.31 -6.70 28.51
CA VAL A 667 -2.60 -6.02 28.36
C VAL A 667 -3.56 -6.55 29.43
N ALA A 668 -3.97 -5.68 30.35
CA ALA A 668 -4.95 -5.97 31.39
C ALA A 668 -6.30 -5.39 30.99
N TYR A 669 -7.35 -6.21 31.05
CA TYR A 669 -8.70 -5.81 30.64
C TYR A 669 -9.61 -5.55 31.86
N PRO A 670 -10.51 -4.54 31.79
CA PRO A 670 -10.56 -3.52 30.75
C PRO A 670 -9.38 -2.53 30.87
N PHE A 671 -8.97 -1.90 29.77
CA PHE A 671 -7.98 -0.82 29.77
C PHE A 671 -8.58 0.49 29.28
N ALA A 672 -8.02 1.61 29.73
CA ALA A 672 -8.39 2.94 29.25
C ALA A 672 -7.74 3.20 27.88
N ALA A 673 -8.54 3.69 26.94
CA ALA A 673 -8.07 3.98 25.60
C ALA A 673 -7.06 5.15 25.58
N HIS A 674 -6.06 5.10 24.70
CA HIS A 674 -5.10 6.21 24.58
C HIS A 674 -5.78 7.42 23.92
N GLY A 675 -5.82 8.55 24.63
CA GLY A 675 -6.29 9.82 24.11
C GLY A 675 -7.79 9.92 23.78
N VAL A 676 -8.60 8.92 24.14
CA VAL A 676 -10.07 8.98 24.04
C VAL A 676 -10.72 8.46 25.34
N PRO A 677 -11.82 9.08 25.80
CA PRO A 677 -12.45 8.71 27.06
C PRO A 677 -13.21 7.39 26.95
N GLY A 678 -13.01 6.51 27.93
CA GLY A 678 -13.69 5.22 28.05
C GLY A 678 -12.70 4.05 28.06
N THR A 679 -13.24 2.85 27.96
CA THR A 679 -12.50 1.60 28.20
C THR A 679 -12.81 0.53 27.17
N PHE A 680 -11.83 -0.34 26.93
CA PHE A 680 -11.95 -1.50 26.07
C PHE A 680 -11.82 -2.80 26.88
N GLY A 681 -12.80 -3.69 26.73
CA GLY A 681 -12.74 -5.08 27.13
C GLY A 681 -12.17 -5.97 26.02
N LYS A 682 -12.19 -7.28 26.27
CA LYS A 682 -11.81 -8.28 25.26
C LYS A 682 -12.82 -8.31 24.12
N LEU A 683 -12.34 -8.26 22.88
CA LEU A 683 -13.17 -8.40 21.69
C LEU A 683 -13.81 -9.80 21.66
N VAL A 684 -15.13 -9.87 21.46
CA VAL A 684 -15.86 -11.14 21.29
C VAL A 684 -16.46 -11.17 19.89
N THR A 685 -16.22 -12.24 19.15
CA THR A 685 -16.70 -12.44 17.79
C THR A 685 -17.29 -13.84 17.69
N GLY A 686 -18.61 -13.94 17.54
CA GLY A 686 -19.31 -15.20 17.76
C GLY A 686 -19.01 -15.74 19.17
N ARG A 687 -18.51 -16.98 19.26
CA ARG A 687 -18.10 -17.64 20.51
C ARG A 687 -16.64 -17.40 20.89
N ARG A 688 -15.83 -16.81 20.02
CA ARG A 688 -14.41 -16.56 20.29
C ARG A 688 -14.23 -15.24 21.04
N THR A 689 -13.57 -15.31 22.19
CA THR A 689 -13.07 -14.14 22.92
C THR A 689 -11.59 -13.99 22.64
N PHE A 690 -11.18 -12.86 22.03
CA PHE A 690 -9.78 -12.57 21.75
C PHE A 690 -9.07 -11.99 22.98
N ASP A 691 -7.86 -12.47 23.23
CA ASP A 691 -6.91 -11.96 24.22
C ASP A 691 -5.61 -11.61 23.51
N TYR A 692 -5.37 -10.30 23.30
CA TYR A 692 -4.19 -9.81 22.56
C TYR A 692 -2.88 -10.43 23.05
N ASN A 693 -2.76 -10.73 24.35
CA ASN A 693 -1.56 -11.32 24.92
C ASN A 693 -1.21 -12.68 24.30
N LYS A 694 -2.22 -13.46 23.88
CA LYS A 694 -2.09 -14.83 23.35
C LYS A 694 -2.43 -14.95 21.87
N ASP A 695 -3.31 -14.08 21.38
CA ASP A 695 -3.77 -14.07 19.98
C ASP A 695 -2.95 -13.11 19.10
N GLY A 696 -2.18 -12.18 19.69
CA GLY A 696 -1.51 -11.11 18.94
C GLY A 696 -2.52 -10.19 18.26
N LEU A 697 -2.11 -9.56 17.15
CA LEU A 697 -3.01 -8.76 16.32
C LEU A 697 -3.71 -9.62 15.27
N ALA A 698 -4.69 -10.42 15.70
CA ALA A 698 -5.44 -11.32 14.82
C ALA A 698 -6.35 -10.61 13.80
N ASN A 699 -6.83 -9.41 14.13
CA ASN A 699 -7.66 -8.58 13.26
C ASN A 699 -7.54 -7.10 13.65
N VAL A 700 -7.99 -6.20 12.77
CA VAL A 700 -7.93 -4.74 12.99
C VAL A 700 -8.63 -4.29 14.28
N GLY A 701 -9.61 -5.06 14.74
CA GLY A 701 -10.36 -4.79 15.95
C GLY A 701 -9.49 -4.79 17.19
N LEU A 702 -8.33 -5.46 17.18
CA LEU A 702 -7.37 -5.50 18.28
C LEU A 702 -6.33 -4.37 18.23
N LEU A 703 -6.45 -3.41 17.31
CA LEU A 703 -5.57 -2.24 17.23
C LEU A 703 -5.49 -1.44 18.56
N PRO A 704 -6.59 -1.19 19.29
CA PRO A 704 -6.52 -0.52 20.60
C PRO A 704 -5.70 -1.32 21.62
N ASP A 705 -5.77 -2.65 21.56
CA ASP A 705 -5.05 -3.58 22.45
C ASP A 705 -3.55 -3.57 22.13
N PHE A 706 -3.20 -3.54 20.84
CA PHE A 706 -1.83 -3.34 20.37
C PHE A 706 -1.24 -2.04 20.90
N ILE A 707 -1.97 -0.92 20.81
CA ILE A 707 -1.53 0.38 21.34
C ILE A 707 -1.34 0.32 22.86
N GLN A 708 -2.26 -0.33 23.58
CA GLN A 708 -2.08 -0.57 25.01
C GLN A 708 -0.83 -1.42 25.29
N ASP A 709 -0.53 -2.39 24.45
CA ASP A 709 0.67 -3.21 24.60
C ASP A 709 1.96 -2.44 24.30
N LEU A 710 1.95 -1.49 23.37
CA LEU A 710 3.05 -0.54 23.15
C LEU A 710 3.38 0.23 24.45
N LYS A 711 2.35 0.68 25.18
CA LYS A 711 2.55 1.30 26.51
C LYS A 711 3.15 0.32 27.52
N ASN A 712 2.68 -0.92 27.51
CA ASN A 712 3.20 -1.95 28.41
C ASN A 712 4.69 -2.23 28.13
N VAL A 713 5.12 -2.26 26.87
CA VAL A 713 6.54 -2.51 26.53
C VAL A 713 7.45 -1.29 26.71
N GLY A 714 6.90 -0.14 27.14
CA GLY A 714 7.67 1.01 27.60
C GLY A 714 7.45 2.32 26.84
N LEU A 715 6.54 2.38 25.87
CA LEU A 715 6.24 3.64 25.16
C LEU A 715 5.41 4.57 26.05
N THR A 716 5.88 5.82 26.17
CA THR A 716 5.17 6.89 26.87
C THR A 716 4.13 7.56 25.96
N ASP A 717 3.26 8.40 26.52
CA ASP A 717 2.32 9.18 25.71
C ASP A 717 3.06 10.15 24.75
N ALA A 718 4.26 10.63 25.12
CA ALA A 718 5.11 11.43 24.25
C ALA A 718 5.68 10.60 23.09
N ASP A 719 6.03 9.34 23.34
CA ASP A 719 6.48 8.42 22.29
C ASP A 719 5.36 8.06 21.33
N LEU A 720 4.11 7.96 21.80
CA LEU A 720 2.93 7.66 20.96
C LEU A 720 2.36 8.91 20.25
N ALA A 721 2.78 10.11 20.63
CA ALA A 721 2.26 11.34 20.05
C ALA A 721 2.42 11.41 18.51
N PRO A 722 3.56 11.00 17.89
CA PRO A 722 3.68 10.94 16.43
C PRO A 722 2.67 10.01 15.75
N LEU A 723 2.35 8.86 16.36
CA LEU A 723 1.33 7.95 15.87
C LEU A 723 -0.06 8.58 15.91
N PHE A 724 -0.41 9.26 17.00
CA PHE A 724 -1.69 9.96 17.12
C PHE A 724 -1.73 11.35 16.46
N ARG A 725 -0.60 11.82 15.92
CA ARG A 725 -0.53 12.99 15.02
C ARG A 725 -0.67 12.59 13.55
N SER A 726 -0.60 11.30 13.24
CA SER A 726 -0.50 10.82 11.86
C SER A 726 -1.73 11.12 10.99
N ALA A 727 -2.94 11.15 11.56
CA ALA A 727 -4.13 11.58 10.82
C ALA A 727 -4.03 13.05 10.38
N GLU A 728 -3.57 13.94 11.27
CA GLU A 728 -3.28 15.32 10.90
C GLU A 728 -2.13 15.41 9.89
N GLY A 729 -1.06 14.63 10.07
CA GLY A 729 0.05 14.56 9.13
C GLY A 729 -0.39 14.18 7.72
N TYR A 730 -1.28 13.18 7.58
CA TYR A 730 -1.80 12.76 6.27
C TYR A 730 -2.64 13.86 5.63
N LEU A 731 -3.47 14.55 6.42
CA LEU A 731 -4.26 15.67 5.93
C LEU A 731 -3.36 16.82 5.45
N GLN A 732 -2.33 17.18 6.21
CA GLN A 732 -1.37 18.22 5.82
C GLN A 732 -0.59 17.86 4.56
N LEU A 733 -0.18 16.58 4.44
CA LEU A 733 0.43 16.05 3.23
C LEU A 733 -0.51 16.20 2.04
N TRP A 734 -1.76 15.76 2.18
CA TRP A 734 -2.73 15.78 1.09
C TRP A 734 -3.15 17.22 0.73
N GLU A 735 -3.22 18.11 1.71
CA GLU A 735 -3.39 19.55 1.49
C GLU A 735 -2.21 20.16 0.75
N LYS A 736 -0.97 19.78 1.10
CA LYS A 736 0.22 20.23 0.38
C LYS A 736 0.15 19.76 -1.07
N ALA A 737 -0.09 18.47 -1.31
CA ALA A 737 -0.29 17.89 -2.64
C ALA A 737 -1.40 18.56 -3.47
N SER A 738 -2.44 19.07 -2.79
CA SER A 738 -3.57 19.77 -3.42
C SER A 738 -3.30 21.24 -3.72
N ARG A 739 -2.15 21.80 -3.32
CA ARG A 739 -1.78 23.18 -3.67
C ARG A 739 -1.32 23.25 -5.12
N PRO A 740 -1.33 24.45 -5.73
CA PRO A 740 -0.57 24.70 -6.93
C PRO A 740 0.91 24.46 -6.61
N HIS A 741 1.43 23.31 -7.01
CA HIS A 741 2.86 23.12 -7.11
C HIS A 741 3.34 23.94 -8.29
N ALA A 742 4.61 24.37 -8.27
CA ALA A 742 5.25 24.74 -9.50
C ALA A 742 5.02 23.55 -10.44
N GLY A 743 4.14 23.74 -11.43
CA GLY A 743 4.12 22.83 -12.56
C GLY A 743 5.55 22.75 -13.06
N HIS A 744 5.83 21.81 -13.94
CA HIS A 744 6.77 22.22 -14.98
C HIS A 744 6.29 23.57 -15.44
N THR A 745 7.01 24.63 -15.13
CA THR A 745 6.78 25.88 -15.81
C THR A 745 7.33 25.57 -17.19
N ARG A 746 6.53 24.85 -17.99
CA ARG A 746 6.29 25.28 -19.34
C ARG A 746 5.91 26.72 -19.11
N VAL A 747 6.89 27.62 -19.28
CA VAL A 747 6.56 28.94 -19.78
C VAL A 747 5.60 28.61 -20.92
N PRO A 748 4.29 28.90 -20.79
CA PRO A 748 3.35 28.58 -21.85
C PRO A 748 3.88 29.37 -23.03
N LEU A 749 4.49 28.69 -23.98
CA LEU A 749 4.83 29.31 -25.26
C LEU A 749 3.53 29.36 -26.04
N ASP A 750 2.59 30.16 -25.53
CA ASP A 750 1.61 30.75 -26.41
C ASP A 750 2.38 31.60 -27.44
N ALA A 751 1.75 31.84 -28.59
CA ALA A 751 2.40 32.53 -29.71
C ALA A 751 2.86 33.98 -29.39
N ASN A 752 2.60 34.47 -28.16
CA ASN A 752 2.84 35.84 -27.71
C ASN A 752 3.94 35.97 -26.64
N THR A 753 4.52 34.86 -26.15
CA THR A 753 5.63 34.94 -25.19
C THR A 753 6.96 35.19 -25.91
N PRO A 754 7.75 36.21 -25.53
CA PRO A 754 9.02 36.52 -26.18
C PRO A 754 10.02 35.36 -26.05
N SER A 755 10.76 35.08 -27.12
CA SER A 755 11.83 34.07 -27.14
C SER A 755 12.92 34.38 -26.10
N LEU A 756 13.35 33.35 -25.37
CA LEU A 756 14.47 33.42 -24.43
C LEU A 756 15.72 32.87 -25.11
N ASN A 757 16.79 33.66 -25.19
CA ASN A 757 18.11 33.14 -25.53
C ASN A 757 18.80 32.58 -24.27
N TRP A 758 19.95 31.92 -24.43
CA TRP A 758 20.65 31.27 -23.32
C TRP A 758 20.98 32.27 -22.19
N SER A 759 21.35 33.50 -22.55
CA SER A 759 21.64 34.57 -21.58
C SER A 759 20.40 35.02 -20.81
N ASP A 760 19.22 35.05 -21.43
CA ASP A 760 17.98 35.35 -20.72
C ASP A 760 17.63 34.24 -19.72
N ALA A 761 17.84 32.97 -20.09
CA ALA A 761 17.62 31.83 -19.19
C ALA A 761 18.53 31.90 -17.95
N VAL A 762 19.80 32.26 -18.14
CA VAL A 762 20.75 32.49 -17.03
C VAL A 762 20.28 33.63 -16.13
N ARG A 763 19.89 34.79 -16.71
CA ARG A 763 19.36 35.93 -15.94
C ARG A 763 18.07 35.59 -15.19
N TYR A 764 17.20 34.80 -15.81
CA TYR A 764 15.95 34.35 -15.21
C TYR A 764 16.18 33.55 -13.93
N CYS A 765 17.16 32.63 -13.94
CA CYS A 765 17.54 31.89 -12.73
C CYS A 765 18.26 32.78 -11.72
N ALA A 766 19.17 33.64 -12.17
CA ALA A 766 19.92 34.55 -11.29
C ALA A 766 18.99 35.51 -10.52
N ALA A 767 17.93 36.02 -11.16
CA ALA A 767 16.91 36.85 -10.52
C ALA A 767 16.16 36.13 -9.38
N GLN A 768 16.18 34.80 -9.36
CA GLN A 768 15.60 33.95 -8.32
C GLN A 768 16.64 33.47 -7.29
N GLY A 769 17.86 34.02 -7.33
CA GLY A 769 18.96 33.59 -6.45
C GLY A 769 19.46 32.16 -6.74
N LYS A 770 19.26 31.67 -7.96
CA LYS A 770 19.60 30.30 -8.41
C LYS A 770 20.46 30.35 -9.67
N ARG A 771 21.06 29.21 -10.07
CA ARG A 771 21.75 29.07 -11.37
C ARG A 771 20.99 28.18 -12.34
N LEU A 772 21.34 28.27 -13.61
CA LEU A 772 20.91 27.29 -14.61
C LEU A 772 21.45 25.90 -14.23
N ALA A 773 20.63 24.86 -14.38
CA ALA A 773 21.04 23.48 -14.18
C ALA A 773 22.01 23.02 -15.28
N ASN A 774 23.02 22.23 -14.93
CA ASN A 774 23.92 21.59 -15.88
C ASN A 774 23.26 20.35 -16.50
N ARG A 775 23.81 19.83 -17.60
CA ARG A 775 23.31 18.66 -18.33
C ARG A 775 23.15 17.46 -17.41
N MET A 776 24.09 17.25 -16.50
CA MET A 776 24.04 16.13 -15.55
C MET A 776 22.92 16.26 -14.49
N GLU A 777 22.54 17.49 -14.17
CA GLU A 777 21.45 17.80 -13.23
C GLU A 777 20.09 17.70 -13.94
N VAL A 778 20.06 18.01 -15.24
CA VAL A 778 18.89 17.86 -16.10
C VAL A 778 18.69 16.39 -16.53
N CYS A 779 19.77 15.72 -16.92
CA CYS A 779 19.80 14.42 -17.58
C CYS A 779 20.97 13.55 -17.07
N PRO A 780 20.83 12.93 -15.89
CA PRO A 780 21.85 12.05 -15.34
C PRO A 780 22.00 10.78 -16.21
N PRO A 781 23.23 10.25 -16.41
CA PRO A 781 23.51 9.12 -17.30
C PRO A 781 22.68 7.87 -17.00
N GLN A 782 22.33 7.67 -15.73
CA GLN A 782 21.60 6.49 -15.25
C GLN A 782 20.12 6.47 -15.65
N MET A 783 19.53 7.63 -15.99
CA MET A 783 18.10 7.77 -16.30
C MET A 783 17.79 7.68 -17.80
N GLY A 784 18.76 7.94 -18.69
CA GLY A 784 18.56 7.91 -20.16
C GLY A 784 17.55 8.93 -20.72
N ALA A 785 17.05 9.83 -19.85
CA ALA A 785 16.06 10.86 -20.11
C ALA A 785 16.21 11.98 -19.05
N PRO A 786 15.59 13.16 -19.25
CA PRO A 786 15.60 14.21 -18.24
C PRO A 786 14.98 13.72 -16.93
N ARG A 787 15.50 14.17 -15.78
CA ARG A 787 15.03 13.78 -14.43
C ARG A 787 13.53 13.97 -14.23
N PHE A 788 12.93 14.84 -15.04
CA PHE A 788 11.59 15.34 -14.87
C PHE A 788 10.64 14.87 -15.99
N GLY A 789 11.04 13.88 -16.80
CA GLY A 789 10.27 13.38 -17.95
C GLY A 789 10.57 14.14 -19.24
N ARG A 790 10.03 13.66 -20.37
CA ARG A 790 10.27 14.26 -21.70
C ARG A 790 9.05 15.07 -22.14
N PRO A 791 9.16 16.39 -22.37
CA PRO A 791 8.06 17.15 -22.97
C PRO A 791 7.80 16.74 -24.43
N ASP A 792 6.53 16.81 -24.84
CA ASP A 792 6.14 16.50 -26.22
C ASP A 792 6.75 17.48 -27.24
N GLY A 793 7.30 16.94 -28.33
CA GLY A 793 7.88 17.71 -29.44
C GLY A 793 9.41 17.74 -29.50
N ASP A 794 9.98 18.62 -30.33
CA ASP A 794 11.43 18.89 -30.39
C ASP A 794 11.75 19.99 -29.39
N VAL A 795 12.23 19.61 -28.21
CA VAL A 795 12.41 20.54 -27.08
C VAL A 795 13.88 20.56 -26.66
N TRP A 796 14.43 21.76 -26.52
CA TRP A 796 15.82 22.01 -26.14
C TRP A 796 15.85 22.85 -24.85
N MET A 797 16.50 22.34 -23.80
CA MET A 797 16.66 23.06 -22.54
C MET A 797 18.01 23.74 -22.47
N ALA A 798 18.03 25.03 -22.10
CA ALA A 798 19.27 25.74 -21.82
C ALA A 798 19.91 25.15 -20.55
N VAL A 799 21.22 24.87 -20.60
CA VAL A 799 21.97 24.30 -19.47
C VAL A 799 23.26 25.06 -19.15
N GLY A 800 23.65 25.01 -17.89
CA GLY A 800 24.69 25.86 -17.29
C GLY A 800 26.12 25.40 -17.58
N ASP A 801 26.30 24.31 -18.33
CA ASP A 801 27.60 23.67 -18.56
C ASP A 801 28.59 24.63 -19.24
N HIS A 802 28.16 25.37 -20.26
CA HIS A 802 28.91 26.45 -20.90
C HIS A 802 27.98 27.44 -21.60
N GLU A 803 28.54 28.54 -22.10
CA GLU A 803 27.80 29.52 -22.89
C GLU A 803 27.12 28.85 -24.10
N ASN A 804 25.84 29.19 -24.27
CA ASN A 804 24.99 28.70 -25.34
C ASN A 804 24.86 27.16 -25.37
N ALA A 805 24.91 26.51 -24.21
CA ALA A 805 24.69 25.06 -24.10
C ALA A 805 23.19 24.73 -24.11
N TRP A 806 22.79 23.79 -24.97
CA TRP A 806 21.41 23.33 -25.11
C TRP A 806 21.37 21.82 -25.17
N VAL A 807 20.54 21.19 -24.32
CA VAL A 807 20.36 19.74 -24.27
C VAL A 807 19.00 19.34 -24.82
N SER A 808 18.95 18.27 -25.62
CA SER A 808 17.70 17.74 -26.16
C SER A 808 16.91 17.02 -25.07
N ILE A 809 15.68 17.47 -24.81
CA ILE A 809 14.82 16.89 -23.78
C ILE A 809 13.47 16.36 -24.31
N GLY A 810 13.13 16.65 -25.57
CA GLY A 810 11.82 16.34 -26.15
C GLY A 810 11.57 14.88 -26.54
N THR A 811 10.31 14.56 -26.89
CA THR A 811 9.89 13.24 -27.36
C THR A 811 10.01 13.02 -28.87
N LYS A 812 10.12 14.08 -29.70
CA LYS A 812 10.08 13.95 -31.18
C LYS A 812 11.22 13.09 -31.74
N TYR A 813 12.38 13.12 -31.09
CA TYR A 813 13.60 12.42 -31.51
C TYR A 813 14.18 11.64 -30.33
N ALA A 814 13.66 10.44 -30.10
CA ALA A 814 13.98 9.60 -28.94
C ALA A 814 15.48 9.25 -28.84
N GLU A 815 16.17 9.19 -29.98
CA GLU A 815 17.58 8.89 -30.15
C GLU A 815 18.53 9.96 -29.57
N ARG A 816 18.08 11.22 -29.45
CA ARG A 816 18.90 12.36 -28.98
C ARG A 816 19.12 12.38 -27.46
N LYS A 817 19.00 11.23 -26.79
CA LYS A 817 19.13 10.92 -25.34
C LYS A 817 19.87 11.96 -24.48
N CYS A 818 19.30 13.15 -24.28
CA CYS A 818 19.97 14.25 -23.59
C CYS A 818 21.38 14.57 -24.12
N THR A 819 21.52 14.62 -25.45
CA THR A 819 22.73 15.10 -26.13
C THR A 819 22.72 16.61 -26.24
N PHE A 820 23.91 17.22 -26.29
CA PHE A 820 24.02 18.64 -26.61
C PHE A 820 23.63 18.89 -28.07
N HIS A 821 23.24 20.13 -28.38
CA HIS A 821 22.90 20.53 -29.74
C HIS A 821 24.13 20.43 -30.65
N GLU A 822 25.30 20.87 -30.17
CA GLU A 822 26.57 20.75 -30.87
C GLU A 822 27.01 19.31 -31.11
N ASP A 823 26.72 18.39 -30.20
CA ASP A 823 27.01 16.96 -30.42
C ASP A 823 26.10 16.38 -31.50
N THR A 824 24.88 16.91 -31.61
CA THR A 824 23.85 16.41 -32.54
C THR A 824 24.03 16.98 -33.95
N TYR A 825 24.44 18.25 -34.05
CA TYR A 825 24.45 19.00 -35.31
C TYR A 825 25.83 19.59 -35.68
N GLY A 826 26.87 19.31 -34.89
CA GLY A 826 28.23 19.79 -35.13
C GLY A 826 28.48 21.27 -34.80
N ALA A 827 27.47 21.99 -34.32
CA ALA A 827 27.58 23.39 -33.93
C ALA A 827 26.57 23.78 -32.86
N ARG A 828 26.92 24.80 -32.05
CA ARG A 828 25.98 25.44 -31.12
C ARG A 828 24.86 26.14 -31.91
N PRO A 829 23.64 26.20 -31.36
CA PRO A 829 22.53 26.77 -32.10
C PRO A 829 22.70 28.28 -32.25
N ALA A 830 22.59 28.79 -33.48
CA ALA A 830 22.59 30.23 -33.77
C ALA A 830 21.42 30.95 -33.07
N TRP A 831 20.28 30.27 -32.94
CA TRP A 831 19.11 30.78 -32.22
C TRP A 831 19.30 30.83 -30.70
N GLY A 832 20.36 30.21 -30.16
CA GLY A 832 20.61 30.22 -28.73
C GLY A 832 21.27 31.51 -28.22
N THR A 833 21.77 32.37 -29.11
CA THR A 833 22.31 33.71 -28.81
C THR A 833 21.40 34.85 -29.26
N ASP A 834 20.67 34.69 -30.36
CA ASP A 834 19.86 35.75 -30.96
C ASP A 834 18.36 35.61 -30.62
N LYS A 835 17.72 36.73 -30.23
CA LYS A 835 16.25 36.81 -30.10
C LYS A 835 15.62 36.88 -31.49
N GLY A 836 15.62 35.76 -32.21
CA GLY A 836 15.06 35.68 -33.56
C GLY A 836 13.54 35.97 -33.61
N PRO A 837 12.99 36.34 -34.78
CA PRO A 837 11.58 36.73 -34.96
C PRO A 837 10.58 35.55 -35.00
N GLN A 838 11.03 34.32 -34.79
CA GLN A 838 10.18 33.13 -34.85
C GLN A 838 9.59 32.82 -33.47
N PRO A 839 8.29 32.50 -33.36
CA PRO A 839 7.69 32.06 -32.10
C PRO A 839 8.33 30.75 -31.63
N VAL A 840 8.49 30.67 -30.30
CA VAL A 840 9.23 29.64 -29.56
C VAL A 840 8.66 28.20 -29.73
N THR A 841 7.59 28.03 -30.52
CA THR A 841 7.00 26.73 -30.83
C THR A 841 7.88 25.83 -31.69
N GLN A 842 8.99 26.35 -32.26
CA GLN A 842 10.09 25.56 -32.85
C GLN A 842 11.39 25.58 -32.04
N GLN A 843 11.44 26.26 -30.89
CA GLN A 843 12.66 26.59 -30.12
C GLN A 843 12.43 26.50 -28.60
N ALA A 844 11.66 25.53 -28.11
CA ALA A 844 11.13 25.54 -26.76
C ALA A 844 12.22 25.53 -25.65
N ALA A 845 12.59 26.72 -25.16
CA ALA A 845 13.53 26.93 -24.07
C ALA A 845 12.88 26.60 -22.71
N ALA A 846 12.88 25.33 -22.35
CA ALA A 846 12.63 24.96 -20.96
C ALA A 846 13.81 25.46 -20.11
N VAL A 847 13.54 26.10 -18.97
CA VAL A 847 14.56 26.61 -18.05
C VAL A 847 14.43 25.87 -16.73
N ARG A 848 15.54 25.29 -16.23
CA ARG A 848 15.60 24.71 -14.90
C ARG A 848 16.61 25.48 -14.06
N CYS A 849 16.11 26.09 -12.99
CA CYS A 849 16.94 26.76 -11.99
C CYS A 849 17.21 25.81 -10.83
N VAL A 850 18.47 25.61 -10.49
CA VAL A 850 18.90 24.84 -9.32
C VAL A 850 19.55 25.78 -8.32
N ASP A 851 19.40 25.47 -7.04
CA ASP A 851 20.20 26.15 -6.02
C ASP A 851 21.68 25.97 -6.36
N TYR A 852 22.50 26.96 -6.00
CA TYR A 852 23.94 26.85 -6.14
C TYR A 852 24.42 25.70 -5.25
N ALA A 853 24.55 24.50 -5.84
CA ALA A 853 25.02 23.34 -5.11
C ALA A 853 26.45 23.58 -4.63
N ARG A 854 26.65 23.55 -3.30
CA ARG A 854 27.96 23.26 -2.71
C ARG A 854 28.28 21.83 -3.15
N VAL A 855 29.35 21.62 -3.92
CA VAL A 855 29.83 20.26 -4.20
C VAL A 855 30.47 19.74 -2.90
N PRO A 856 29.86 18.79 -2.18
CA PRO A 856 30.56 18.12 -1.09
C PRO A 856 31.57 17.18 -1.77
N LEU A 857 32.86 17.45 -1.58
CA LEU A 857 33.90 16.57 -2.11
C LEU A 857 33.90 15.27 -1.30
N GLY A 858 33.41 14.19 -1.93
CA GLY A 858 33.59 12.84 -1.43
C GLY A 858 32.64 11.82 -2.03
N VAL A 859 32.86 11.44 -3.29
CA VAL A 859 32.88 10.03 -3.79
C VAL A 859 33.61 10.02 -5.15
N PRO A 860 34.76 9.34 -5.31
CA PRO A 860 35.36 9.09 -6.63
C PRO A 860 34.51 8.13 -7.47
N PRO A 861 34.41 8.27 -8.81
CA PRO A 861 33.57 7.41 -9.65
C PRO A 861 34.00 5.93 -9.73
N ASP A 862 35.23 5.58 -9.32
CA ASP A 862 35.81 4.25 -9.53
C ASP A 862 36.51 3.69 -8.27
N GLY A 863 35.88 2.76 -7.53
CA GLY A 863 36.58 1.81 -6.64
C GLY A 863 37.04 2.27 -5.24
N PRO A 864 37.44 1.32 -4.35
CA PRO A 864 37.06 1.30 -2.93
C PRO A 864 37.90 2.20 -2.00
N GLU A 865 37.25 2.53 -0.89
CA GLU A 865 37.75 3.33 0.23
C GLU A 865 39.13 2.87 0.75
N THR A 866 40.03 3.83 0.92
CA THR A 866 41.00 3.75 2.02
C THR A 866 40.70 4.88 3.00
N ASN A 867 40.40 4.49 4.24
CA ASN A 867 40.11 5.34 5.38
C ASN A 867 41.30 6.24 5.75
N ALA A 868 41.48 7.34 5.03
CA ALA A 868 42.27 8.48 5.48
C ALA A 868 41.67 9.75 4.89
N ALA A 869 41.18 10.65 5.74
CA ALA A 869 40.81 12.01 5.33
C ALA A 869 42.06 12.70 4.78
N ARG A 870 42.28 12.63 3.46
CA ARG A 870 43.32 13.40 2.77
C ARG A 870 42.91 14.87 2.76
N THR A 871 43.83 15.74 3.15
CA THR A 871 43.71 17.19 2.98
C THR A 871 43.67 17.51 1.49
N PHE A 872 42.73 18.38 1.09
CA PHE A 872 42.50 18.76 -0.30
C PHE A 872 43.33 20.01 -0.65
N ASN A 873 44.44 19.83 -1.37
CA ASN A 873 45.36 20.92 -1.73
C ASN A 873 45.07 21.48 -3.15
N TRP A 874 45.84 22.50 -3.58
CA TRP A 874 45.62 23.14 -4.88
C TRP A 874 45.78 22.17 -6.06
N SER A 875 46.75 21.24 -5.99
CA SER A 875 46.96 20.23 -7.02
C SER A 875 45.79 19.24 -7.08
N ASP A 876 45.20 18.89 -5.93
CA ASP A 876 43.99 18.08 -5.87
C ASP A 876 42.78 18.80 -6.48
N ALA A 877 42.66 20.12 -6.25
CA ALA A 877 41.63 20.95 -6.86
C ALA A 877 41.74 20.97 -8.39
N LYS A 878 42.95 21.21 -8.91
CA LYS A 878 43.22 21.19 -10.35
C LYS A 878 42.96 19.81 -10.95
N ALA A 879 43.51 18.75 -10.36
CA ALA A 879 43.33 17.39 -10.83
C ALA A 879 41.86 16.94 -10.75
N SER A 880 41.09 17.43 -9.79
CA SER A 880 39.65 17.15 -9.67
C SER A 880 38.86 17.72 -10.84
N CYS A 881 39.17 18.94 -11.28
CA CYS A 881 38.58 19.50 -12.50
C CYS A 881 39.03 18.74 -13.75
N GLU A 882 40.33 18.46 -13.87
CA GLU A 882 40.89 17.78 -15.05
C GLU A 882 40.31 16.38 -15.24
N ARG A 883 40.10 15.62 -14.16
CA ARG A 883 39.43 14.30 -14.22
C ARG A 883 37.99 14.37 -14.73
N GLN A 884 37.33 15.51 -14.60
CA GLN A 884 35.99 15.74 -15.12
C GLN A 884 36.00 16.29 -16.56
N GLY A 885 37.17 16.39 -17.20
CA GLY A 885 37.32 17.04 -18.51
C GLY A 885 37.16 18.55 -18.46
N LEU A 886 37.29 19.16 -17.28
CA LEU A 886 37.14 20.59 -17.04
C LEU A 886 38.49 21.21 -16.63
N ARG A 887 38.61 22.53 -16.74
CA ARG A 887 39.72 23.30 -16.15
C ARG A 887 39.31 23.90 -14.81
N LEU A 888 40.28 24.13 -13.94
CA LEU A 888 40.07 24.95 -12.75
C LEU A 888 39.73 26.39 -13.19
N ALA A 889 38.79 27.05 -12.50
CA ALA A 889 38.44 28.44 -12.76
C ALA A 889 39.60 29.37 -12.42
N SER A 890 39.83 30.39 -13.24
CA SER A 890 40.77 31.48 -12.96
C SER A 890 40.10 32.55 -12.10
N ARG A 891 40.87 33.49 -11.56
CA ARG A 891 40.37 34.71 -10.94
C ARG A 891 39.44 35.47 -11.87
N ALA A 892 39.77 35.57 -13.16
CA ALA A 892 38.91 36.29 -14.11
C ALA A 892 37.54 35.62 -14.28
N ASP A 893 37.48 34.30 -14.15
CA ASP A 893 36.21 33.57 -14.20
C ASP A 893 35.36 33.79 -12.94
N LEU A 894 36.02 33.82 -11.76
CA LEU A 894 35.35 33.95 -10.46
C LEU A 894 35.05 35.41 -10.10
N CYS A 895 35.90 36.34 -10.51
CA CYS A 895 35.92 37.75 -10.15
C CYS A 895 36.22 38.58 -11.40
N PRO A 896 35.27 38.71 -12.34
CA PRO A 896 35.48 39.35 -13.64
C PRO A 896 35.82 40.84 -13.52
N ASN A 897 35.49 41.47 -12.39
CA ASN A 897 35.79 42.87 -12.09
C ASN A 897 37.11 43.05 -11.30
N GLY A 898 37.90 42.00 -11.09
CA GLY A 898 39.18 42.06 -10.38
C GLY A 898 39.07 42.23 -8.86
N ALA A 899 40.15 42.70 -8.23
CA ALA A 899 40.23 42.91 -6.78
C ALA A 899 39.11 43.82 -6.25
N ASN A 900 38.52 43.43 -5.11
CA ASN A 900 37.38 44.11 -4.47
C ASN A 900 36.08 44.13 -5.30
N GLY A 901 36.05 43.48 -6.47
CA GLY A 901 34.82 43.27 -7.22
C GLY A 901 33.92 42.21 -6.59
N GLU A 902 32.65 42.16 -7.00
CA GLU A 902 31.77 41.05 -6.62
C GLU A 902 32.14 39.78 -7.40
N PRO A 903 32.24 38.62 -6.73
CA PRO A 903 32.39 37.34 -7.39
C PRO A 903 31.19 37.10 -8.29
N ARG A 904 31.46 36.61 -9.50
CA ARG A 904 30.47 36.22 -10.51
C ARG A 904 29.40 35.27 -9.96
N TYR A 905 29.74 34.50 -8.93
CA TYR A 905 28.90 33.47 -8.31
C TYR A 905 28.39 33.87 -6.91
N GLY A 906 28.53 35.14 -6.52
CA GLY A 906 28.14 35.63 -5.20
C GLY A 906 29.14 35.29 -4.09
N ARG A 907 28.92 35.89 -2.91
CA ARG A 907 29.76 35.71 -1.73
C ARG A 907 29.38 34.43 -0.98
N VAL A 908 30.37 33.75 -0.40
CA VAL A 908 30.17 32.53 0.40
C VAL A 908 30.21 32.86 1.89
N GLU A 909 29.24 32.41 2.66
CA GLU A 909 29.21 32.69 4.10
C GLU A 909 30.45 32.13 4.84
N GLY A 910 31.18 32.98 5.58
CA GLY A 910 32.40 32.63 6.33
C GLY A 910 33.71 33.14 5.72
N ASP A 911 34.86 32.72 6.27
CA ASP A 911 36.21 32.96 5.71
C ASP A 911 36.56 31.84 4.72
N VAL A 912 36.36 32.11 3.42
CA VAL A 912 36.41 31.10 2.36
C VAL A 912 37.41 31.46 1.28
N TRP A 913 38.30 30.51 0.99
CA TRP A 913 39.32 30.57 -0.05
C TRP A 913 39.08 29.49 -1.10
N LEU A 914 39.03 29.87 -2.38
CA LEU A 914 38.88 28.95 -3.51
C LEU A 914 40.19 28.82 -4.28
N ALA A 915 40.57 27.60 -4.64
CA ALA A 915 41.70 27.37 -5.54
C ALA A 915 41.36 27.94 -6.93
N VAL A 916 42.32 28.63 -7.55
CA VAL A 916 42.18 29.19 -8.90
C VAL A 916 43.33 28.80 -9.82
N ALA A 917 43.08 28.77 -11.13
CA ALA A 917 44.01 28.27 -12.14
C ALA A 917 45.13 29.25 -12.53
N ASP A 918 45.13 30.48 -11.98
CA ASP A 918 46.03 31.56 -12.37
C ASP A 918 47.51 31.15 -12.26
N HIS A 919 47.87 30.42 -11.20
CA HIS A 919 49.17 29.76 -11.05
C HIS A 919 49.12 28.69 -9.94
N PRO A 920 50.13 27.81 -9.82
CA PRO A 920 50.21 26.86 -8.72
C PRO A 920 50.07 27.51 -7.35
N ASN A 921 49.25 26.90 -6.50
CA ASN A 921 48.92 27.37 -5.17
C ASN A 921 48.25 28.75 -5.10
N ALA A 922 47.54 29.17 -6.15
CA ALA A 922 46.72 30.38 -6.13
C ALA A 922 45.38 30.13 -5.44
N TRP A 923 45.03 31.00 -4.49
CA TRP A 923 43.78 30.93 -3.73
C TRP A 923 43.14 32.30 -3.64
N ILE A 924 41.86 32.40 -3.98
CA ILE A 924 41.11 33.66 -3.98
C ILE A 924 40.08 33.70 -2.85
N SER A 925 39.94 34.85 -2.18
CA SER A 925 38.95 35.03 -1.12
C SER A 925 37.60 35.45 -1.70
N VAL A 926 36.56 34.68 -1.39
CA VAL A 926 35.16 34.91 -1.77
C VAL A 926 34.20 34.88 -0.57
N GLY A 927 34.77 34.81 0.64
CA GLY A 927 34.05 34.75 1.90
C GLY A 927 33.31 36.05 2.24
N THR A 928 32.22 35.95 3.02
CA THR A 928 31.58 37.12 3.64
C THR A 928 32.37 37.65 4.83
N GLN A 929 33.20 36.81 5.46
CA GLN A 929 34.07 37.23 6.56
C GLN A 929 35.31 37.92 6.00
N TYR A 930 35.60 39.14 6.46
CA TYR A 930 36.68 40.01 5.95
C TYR A 930 36.52 40.46 4.49
N ALA A 931 35.28 40.48 3.97
CA ALA A 931 35.00 40.91 2.59
C ALA A 931 35.45 42.35 2.29
N ASP A 932 35.41 43.25 3.27
CA ASP A 932 35.83 44.65 3.05
C ASP A 932 37.35 44.79 2.81
N GLU A 933 38.15 43.79 3.19
CA GLU A 933 39.62 43.84 3.11
C GLU A 933 40.21 42.94 2.02
N ARG A 934 39.59 41.78 1.75
CA ARG A 934 40.23 40.65 1.04
C ARG A 934 39.45 40.15 -0.18
N HIS A 935 38.33 40.75 -0.50
CA HIS A 935 37.40 40.20 -1.47
C HIS A 935 37.95 40.21 -2.91
N CYS A 936 37.82 39.07 -3.60
CA CYS A 936 38.37 38.85 -4.94
C CYS A 936 39.88 39.13 -5.04
N LYS A 937 40.59 39.05 -3.90
CA LYS A 937 42.05 39.11 -3.83
C LYS A 937 42.62 37.71 -3.64
N LEU A 938 43.77 37.47 -4.26
CA LEU A 938 44.55 36.27 -4.02
C LEU A 938 45.19 36.34 -2.63
N HIS A 939 45.44 35.18 -2.02
CA HIS A 939 46.05 35.10 -0.70
C HIS A 939 47.39 35.83 -0.63
N GLU A 940 48.17 35.76 -1.70
CA GLU A 940 49.44 36.48 -1.84
C GLU A 940 49.28 38.00 -1.97
N GLU A 941 48.18 38.49 -2.55
CA GLU A 941 47.87 39.93 -2.59
C GLU A 941 47.48 40.46 -1.21
N VAL A 942 46.94 39.59 -0.35
CA VAL A 942 46.53 39.96 1.01
C VAL A 942 47.68 39.83 2.01
N TYR A 943 48.46 38.75 1.91
CA TYR A 943 49.43 38.38 2.95
C TYR A 943 50.88 38.35 2.45
N GLY A 944 51.15 38.73 1.20
CA GLY A 944 52.50 38.78 0.62
C GLY A 944 53.07 37.43 0.18
N SER A 945 52.36 36.32 0.40
CA SER A 945 52.75 34.99 -0.08
C SER A 945 51.54 34.06 -0.26
N ALA A 946 51.69 33.05 -1.11
CA ALA A 946 50.74 31.95 -1.21
C ALA A 946 50.63 31.20 0.15
N PRO A 947 49.50 30.55 0.45
CA PRO A 947 49.31 29.91 1.73
C PRO A 947 50.17 28.65 1.87
N SER A 948 50.80 28.48 3.04
CA SER A 948 51.56 27.27 3.37
C SER A 948 50.69 26.01 3.42
N TRP A 949 49.41 26.15 3.73
CA TRP A 949 48.44 25.05 3.74
C TRP A 949 48.01 24.61 2.34
N GLY A 950 48.16 25.46 1.32
CA GLY A 950 47.65 25.15 -0.02
C GLY A 950 48.47 24.11 -0.81
N THR A 951 49.61 23.68 -0.26
CA THR A 951 50.49 22.62 -0.80
C THR A 951 50.73 21.44 0.15
N SER A 952 50.14 21.44 1.36
CA SER A 952 50.40 20.40 2.36
C SER A 952 49.70 19.06 2.02
N THR A 953 50.40 17.95 2.25
CA THR A 953 49.92 16.57 2.04
C THR A 953 49.93 15.73 3.34
N GLY A 954 50.08 16.36 4.51
CA GLY A 954 50.20 15.70 5.82
C GLY A 954 48.91 15.67 6.66
N PRO A 955 48.89 14.91 7.78
CA PRO A 955 47.70 14.66 8.62
C PRO A 955 47.31 15.82 9.55
N GLU A 956 47.85 17.03 9.36
CA GLU A 956 47.37 18.18 10.14
C GLU A 956 45.99 18.61 9.60
N PRO A 957 44.95 18.64 10.44
CA PRO A 957 43.66 19.17 10.03
C PRO A 957 43.84 20.66 9.72
N VAL A 958 43.31 21.11 8.58
CA VAL A 958 42.99 22.52 8.37
C VAL A 958 41.87 22.86 9.37
N ALA A 959 42.25 23.01 10.63
CA ALA A 959 41.35 23.32 11.70
C ALA A 959 40.86 24.75 11.48
N SER A 960 39.55 24.90 11.30
CA SER A 960 38.75 26.13 11.35
C SER A 960 38.55 26.99 10.10
N ARG A 961 38.97 26.61 8.89
CA ARG A 961 38.60 27.38 7.66
C ARG A 961 38.23 26.44 6.53
N ASN A 962 36.95 26.34 6.19
CA ASN A 962 36.37 25.52 5.10
C ASN A 962 37.20 25.63 3.80
N PRO A 963 38.02 24.64 3.41
CA PRO A 963 38.52 24.54 2.05
C PRO A 963 37.52 23.65 1.29
N ALA A 964 36.33 24.17 0.99
CA ALA A 964 35.18 23.32 0.66
C ALA A 964 34.39 23.75 -0.58
N ALA A 965 35.07 24.32 -1.59
CA ALA A 965 34.52 24.43 -2.93
C ALA A 965 35.63 24.57 -3.97
N VAL A 966 35.45 23.90 -5.10
CA VAL A 966 36.23 24.11 -6.33
C VAL A 966 35.23 24.52 -7.40
N VAL A 967 35.61 25.50 -8.21
CA VAL A 967 34.85 25.85 -9.40
C VAL A 967 35.59 25.30 -10.61
N CYS A 968 35.01 24.30 -11.23
CA CYS A 968 35.50 23.73 -12.48
C CYS A 968 34.67 24.28 -13.63
N LEU A 969 35.33 24.71 -14.70
CA LEU A 969 34.70 25.28 -15.89
C LEU A 969 35.19 24.50 -17.11
N PRO A 970 34.42 24.42 -18.21
CA PRO A 970 34.93 23.81 -19.43
C PRO A 970 36.19 24.51 -19.92
N SER A 971 37.10 23.73 -20.50
CA SER A 971 38.22 24.27 -21.26
C SER A 971 37.66 25.15 -22.37
N SER A 972 38.10 26.41 -22.41
CA SER A 972 37.66 27.42 -23.39
C SER A 972 37.99 27.01 -24.82
#